data_AF-A0A7S4W8I8-F1
#
_entry.id   AF-A0A7S4W8I8-F1
#
_cell.length_a   1.000
_cell.length_b   1.000
_cell.length_c   1.000
_cell.angle_alpha   90.00
_cell.angle_beta   90.00
_cell.angle_gamma   90.00
#
_symmetry.space_group_name_H-M   'P 1'
#
loop_
_entity.id
_entity.type
_entity.pdbx_description
1 polymer ?
#
loop_
_entity_poly.entity_id
_entity_poly.type
_entity_poly.pdbx_seq_one_letter_code
_entity_poly.pdbx_strand_id
1 'polypeptide(L)'
;KNCFSLVIVGGRGNGLSGGRKALACVVLNSGCQMAVIYIVGCASPEYYFGNGAWLLPIAETWPTNAMKAFASVLTVFQVVQEMQDVNAIFRTLVHSPRLDIALRHRIQCLAALVLQYIFALVVLVAAMQLVLSRQRPMDTLWITYYVFMTLGFDNMLCRFLLFLFGLELDWTFILPAPSTSKHRRWNRWYQRCAKGLFLAAPMVIVAVILGLAMIRNICPLTWALYGNVSNRSPVLMISSSLGLPQGCCPLKVHWSHNRTEQGTIPVLASVPCLSRKPPEVDNVGDPELFWVVWPDRKIPPNSLQIMEGRGGDGTPAKVFGRVGTKASQMRLWLVQHGYDSEAVYKYLIDESEGISLYRSKFMYVAEWNITGIPWRDRNRIFVTARNPATGALSPTPVYSEVLLRELCAPHCWRCADNGGCLYCEDGFALEGSECWPCADHCTECSRAGAGGCDHEKCKEGFGTAKAYVLPDKHALTRALGLGTFKNVCKPCTNHQNCTRCDRPENEGESSLEELPCLQCQASFGLQNGTCRPCSIEDCQMCDGLLGCLECRPRFTTHTRSDGTQQCLSCAGNCTSCKTAGPGRCDSDACEEGFARGNGKYGINTCYQCPPHCKSCNVSGPGKCNEGQCEEGYMYDSSWFLGPAATCKACSAHCRACSAPGSCGAGMCELGFGLQGGEQCSKCAEDSCVRCDKSWTSCEQCAVGYGFSITQTCKKCASNCRRCSQADRCTHCRDGFRLTSKGRCVACADQCRSCKVS
;
A
#
# COMPACT_ATOMS: atom_id res chain seq x y z
N LYS A 1 8.67 33.96 37.90
CA LYS A 1 7.56 33.00 38.13
C LYS A 1 6.75 32.66 36.86
N ASN A 2 6.80 33.49 35.80
CA ASN A 2 6.18 33.24 34.48
C ASN A 2 7.26 33.30 33.38
N CYS A 3 6.99 32.80 32.16
CA CYS A 3 7.94 32.83 31.02
C CYS A 3 8.55 34.23 30.76
N PHE A 4 7.79 35.29 31.05
CA PHE A 4 8.22 36.67 30.87
C PHE A 4 9.34 37.12 31.83
N SER A 5 9.51 36.44 32.99
CA SER A 5 10.62 36.72 33.91
C SER A 5 11.99 36.34 33.33
N LEU A 6 12.02 35.41 32.37
CA LEU A 6 13.23 34.85 31.75
C LEU A 6 13.94 35.86 30.82
N VAL A 7 13.17 36.73 30.18
CA VAL A 7 13.67 37.79 29.28
C VAL A 7 14.57 38.77 30.02
N ILE A 8 14.33 38.99 31.31
CA ILE A 8 15.09 39.93 32.15
C ILE A 8 16.42 39.31 32.66
N VAL A 9 16.48 37.99 32.86
CA VAL A 9 17.64 37.28 33.45
C VAL A 9 18.88 37.30 32.53
N GLY A 10 18.70 37.48 31.22
CA GLY A 10 19.81 37.55 30.27
C GLY A 10 20.73 38.77 30.42
N GLY A 11 20.40 39.74 31.28
CA GLY A 11 21.08 41.04 31.36
C GLY A 11 22.24 41.18 32.35
N ARG A 12 22.51 40.22 33.25
CA ARG A 12 23.56 40.42 34.30
C ARG A 12 24.45 39.23 34.62
N GLY A 13 24.31 38.10 33.93
CA GLY A 13 25.33 37.04 34.00
C GLY A 13 26.56 37.48 33.21
N ASN A 14 27.71 37.66 33.87
CA ASN A 14 29.00 38.03 33.26
C ASN A 14 29.57 37.02 32.23
N GLY A 15 28.75 36.12 31.69
CA GLY A 15 29.12 35.17 30.64
C GLY A 15 28.15 35.22 29.47
N LEU A 16 28.67 35.40 28.25
CA LEU A 16 27.94 35.33 26.97
C LEU A 16 27.05 34.08 26.80
N SER A 17 27.24 33.04 27.62
CA SER A 17 26.48 31.78 27.53
C SER A 17 25.08 31.85 28.18
N GLY A 18 24.87 32.66 29.22
CA GLY A 18 23.60 32.71 29.96
C GLY A 18 22.46 33.40 29.19
N GLY A 19 22.73 34.57 28.59
CA GLY A 19 21.74 35.32 27.81
C GLY A 19 21.30 34.61 26.52
N ARG A 20 22.22 33.88 25.87
CA ARG A 20 21.90 33.05 24.69
C ARG A 20 21.01 31.86 25.05
N LYS A 21 21.26 31.21 26.20
CA LYS A 21 20.44 30.09 26.70
C LYS A 21 19.02 30.53 27.07
N ALA A 22 18.87 31.69 27.72
CA ALA A 22 17.57 32.25 28.06
C ALA A 22 16.72 32.59 26.82
N LEU A 23 17.32 33.23 25.81
CA LEU A 23 16.65 33.53 24.54
C LEU A 23 16.26 32.25 23.79
N ALA A 24 17.13 31.24 23.78
CA ALA A 24 16.85 29.94 23.16
C ALA A 24 15.64 29.25 23.82
N CYS A 25 15.50 29.32 25.15
CA CYS A 25 14.34 28.76 25.85
C CYS A 25 13.02 29.46 25.46
N VAL A 26 13.03 30.79 25.31
CA VAL A 26 11.85 31.57 24.89
C VAL A 26 11.45 31.23 23.46
N VAL A 27 12.42 31.12 22.54
CA VAL A 27 12.17 30.75 21.14
C VAL A 27 11.64 29.31 21.05
N LEU A 28 12.23 28.37 21.79
CA LEU A 28 11.79 26.98 21.81
C LEU A 28 10.35 26.85 22.34
N ASN A 29 10.04 27.53 23.45
CA ASN A 29 8.68 27.55 24.01
C ASN A 29 7.66 28.14 23.03
N SER A 30 8.00 29.28 22.40
CA SER A 30 7.15 29.92 21.40
C SER A 30 6.95 29.04 20.16
N GLY A 31 7.99 28.31 19.75
CA GLY A 31 7.91 27.34 18.65
C GLY A 31 7.00 26.15 18.96
N CYS A 32 7.08 25.59 20.17
CA CYS A 32 6.18 24.53 20.64
C CYS A 32 4.72 25.00 20.67
N GLN A 33 4.48 26.21 21.18
CA GLN A 33 3.14 26.80 21.23
C GLN A 33 2.57 26.98 19.82
N MET A 34 3.36 27.51 18.88
CA MET A 34 2.95 27.65 17.48
C MET A 34 2.67 26.31 16.80
N ALA A 35 3.45 25.27 17.10
CA ALA A 35 3.19 23.93 16.59
C ALA A 35 1.85 23.39 17.09
N VAL A 36 1.54 23.54 18.38
CA VAL A 36 0.26 23.12 18.96
C VAL A 36 -0.90 23.91 18.35
N ILE A 37 -0.78 25.22 18.22
CA ILE A 37 -1.82 26.06 17.57
C ILE A 37 -2.00 25.66 16.11
N TYR A 38 -0.92 25.38 15.38
CA TYR A 38 -1.02 24.93 14.00
C TYR A 38 -1.73 23.58 13.90
N ILE A 39 -1.37 22.62 14.75
CA ILE A 39 -1.99 21.29 14.78
C ILE A 39 -3.47 21.38 15.15
N VAL A 40 -3.80 22.09 16.23
CA VAL A 40 -5.17 22.17 16.75
C VAL A 40 -6.02 23.14 15.95
N GLY A 41 -5.46 24.25 15.50
CA GLY A 41 -6.21 25.35 14.88
C GLY A 41 -6.30 25.25 13.36
N CYS A 42 -5.29 24.69 12.68
CA CYS A 42 -5.15 24.76 11.22
C CYS A 42 -5.04 23.40 10.52
N ALA A 43 -4.42 22.40 11.14
CA ALA A 43 -4.16 21.11 10.49
C ALA A 43 -5.38 20.19 10.45
N SER A 44 -6.31 20.35 11.40
CA SER A 44 -7.46 19.46 11.56
C SER A 44 -8.72 20.00 10.86
N PRO A 45 -9.19 19.38 9.76
CA PRO A 45 -10.35 19.86 9.00
C PRO A 45 -11.67 19.79 9.79
N GLU A 46 -11.74 18.96 10.82
CA GLU A 46 -12.90 18.78 11.70
C GLU A 46 -13.34 20.07 12.42
N TYR A 47 -12.45 21.06 12.55
CA TYR A 47 -12.77 22.34 13.20
C TYR A 47 -13.33 23.41 12.25
N TYR A 48 -13.38 23.11 10.96
CA TYR A 48 -13.95 23.98 9.94
C TYR A 48 -15.25 23.42 9.36
N PHE A 49 -15.31 22.10 9.20
CA PHE A 49 -16.41 21.41 8.54
C PHE A 49 -16.78 20.14 9.32
N GLY A 50 -18.06 20.01 9.67
CA GLY A 50 -18.58 18.89 10.45
C GLY A 50 -20.03 18.61 10.10
N ASN A 51 -20.44 17.34 10.18
CA ASN A 51 -21.79 16.88 9.83
C ASN A 51 -22.26 17.31 8.43
N GLY A 52 -21.35 17.42 7.46
CA GLY A 52 -21.69 17.83 6.10
C GLY A 52 -21.96 19.33 5.93
N ALA A 53 -21.55 20.18 6.87
CA ALA A 53 -21.73 21.62 6.77
C ALA A 53 -20.52 22.38 7.34
N TRP A 54 -20.33 23.61 6.85
CA TRP A 54 -19.40 24.55 7.49
C TRP A 54 -19.87 24.84 8.91
N LEU A 55 -18.94 24.79 9.87
CA LEU A 55 -19.23 25.10 11.25
C LEU A 55 -19.41 26.62 11.41
N LEU A 56 -20.60 27.01 11.85
CA LEU A 56 -20.99 28.42 11.99
C LEU A 56 -20.86 28.89 13.45
N PRO A 57 -20.56 30.18 13.69
CA PRO A 57 -20.44 30.73 15.04
C PRO A 57 -21.79 30.71 15.76
N ILE A 58 -22.89 30.97 15.04
CA ILE A 58 -24.25 30.91 15.57
C ILE A 58 -24.80 29.50 15.34
N ALA A 59 -25.05 28.77 16.43
CA ALA A 59 -25.71 27.48 16.42
C ALA A 59 -27.24 27.64 16.41
N GLU A 60 -27.96 26.60 15.99
CA GLU A 60 -29.43 26.59 15.98
C GLU A 60 -30.03 26.60 17.40
N THR A 61 -29.34 26.03 18.37
CA THR A 61 -29.84 25.88 19.74
C THR A 61 -29.34 27.01 20.64
N TRP A 62 -30.28 27.67 21.31
CA TRP A 62 -29.98 28.78 22.24
C TRP A 62 -29.00 28.39 23.38
N PRO A 63 -29.11 27.21 24.03
CA PRO A 63 -28.15 26.81 25.07
C PRO A 63 -26.72 26.72 24.58
N THR A 64 -26.50 26.29 23.34
CA THR A 64 -25.17 26.21 22.74
C THR A 64 -24.58 27.61 22.53
N ASN A 65 -25.39 28.56 22.04
CA ASN A 65 -24.95 29.95 21.88
C ASN A 65 -24.63 30.62 23.21
N ALA A 66 -25.42 30.37 24.25
CA ALA A 66 -25.15 30.85 25.60
C ALA A 66 -23.82 30.28 26.15
N MET A 67 -23.55 28.98 25.96
CA MET A 67 -22.29 28.36 26.37
C MET A 67 -21.10 28.89 25.58
N LYS A 68 -21.24 29.13 24.27
CA LYS A 68 -20.20 29.79 23.47
C LYS A 68 -19.87 31.17 24.01
N ALA A 69 -20.89 31.99 24.29
CA ALA A 69 -20.68 33.32 24.85
C ALA A 69 -19.95 33.27 26.20
N PHE A 70 -20.37 32.38 27.10
CA PHE A 70 -19.73 32.18 28.39
C PHE A 70 -18.26 31.73 28.25
N ALA A 71 -18.00 30.73 27.41
CA ALA A 71 -16.65 30.24 27.10
C ALA A 71 -15.75 31.32 26.47
N SER A 72 -16.29 32.12 25.55
CA SER A 72 -15.57 33.27 24.97
C SER A 72 -15.22 34.30 26.03
N VAL A 73 -16.11 34.62 26.97
CA VAL A 73 -15.80 35.54 28.08
C VAL A 73 -14.70 34.97 28.98
N LEU A 74 -14.77 33.68 29.33
CA LEU A 74 -13.77 33.01 30.16
C LEU A 74 -12.38 33.00 29.49
N THR A 75 -12.31 32.67 28.20
CA THR A 75 -11.05 32.69 27.44
C THR A 75 -10.44 34.07 27.34
N VAL A 76 -11.25 35.10 27.11
CA VAL A 76 -10.78 36.49 27.14
C VAL A 76 -10.25 36.85 28.52
N PHE A 77 -10.98 36.53 29.59
CA PHE A 77 -10.56 36.85 30.95
C PHE A 77 -9.20 36.22 31.29
N GLN A 78 -9.02 34.94 30.96
CA GLN A 78 -7.76 34.22 31.18
C GLN A 78 -6.59 34.90 30.44
N VAL A 79 -6.77 35.27 29.17
CA VAL A 79 -5.71 35.94 28.39
C VAL A 79 -5.45 37.35 28.91
N VAL A 80 -6.47 38.08 29.37
CA VAL A 80 -6.30 39.41 29.99
C VAL A 80 -5.47 39.32 31.27
N GLN A 81 -5.68 38.29 32.10
CA GLN A 81 -4.86 38.08 33.30
C GLN A 81 -3.38 37.91 32.95
N GLU A 82 -3.06 37.07 31.96
CA GLU A 82 -1.68 36.91 31.47
C GLU A 82 -1.10 38.23 30.92
N MET A 83 -1.92 39.04 30.23
CA MET A 83 -1.51 40.34 29.68
C MET A 83 -1.22 41.42 30.75
N GLN A 84 -1.84 41.33 31.92
CA GLN A 84 -1.57 42.25 33.03
C GLN A 84 -0.12 42.11 33.51
N ASP A 85 0.40 40.88 33.55
CA ASP A 85 1.79 40.59 33.92
C ASP A 85 2.78 41.15 32.88
N VAL A 86 2.45 41.03 31.60
CA VAL A 86 3.26 41.60 30.50
C VAL A 86 3.35 43.11 30.61
N ASN A 87 2.23 43.78 30.89
CA ASN A 87 2.19 45.24 31.04
C ASN A 87 3.02 45.71 32.24
N ALA A 88 3.04 44.95 33.34
CA ALA A 88 3.91 45.25 34.48
C ALA A 88 5.39 45.21 34.08
N ILE A 89 5.80 44.23 33.27
CA ILE A 89 7.18 44.05 32.78
C ILE A 89 7.56 45.10 31.71
N PHE A 90 6.64 45.43 30.80
CA PHE A 90 6.88 46.48 29.82
C PHE A 90 7.17 47.82 30.49
N ARG A 91 6.43 48.15 31.57
CA ARG A 91 6.68 49.37 32.36
C ARG A 91 8.07 49.38 32.99
N THR A 92 8.55 48.25 33.51
CA THR A 92 9.89 48.21 34.12
C THR A 92 11.00 48.36 33.07
N LEU A 93 10.83 47.79 31.87
CA LEU A 93 11.79 47.89 30.77
C LEU A 93 11.87 49.29 30.13
N VAL A 94 10.74 50.00 30.04
CA VAL A 94 10.68 51.33 29.39
C VAL A 94 10.98 52.48 30.36
N HIS A 95 10.58 52.38 31.64
CA HIS A 95 10.56 53.53 32.55
C HIS A 95 11.59 53.55 33.68
N SER A 96 12.37 52.49 33.89
CA SER A 96 13.37 52.46 34.98
C SER A 96 14.78 52.77 34.46
N PRO A 97 15.22 54.06 34.43
CA PRO A 97 16.57 54.43 34.02
C PRO A 97 17.68 53.92 34.96
N ARG A 98 17.32 53.29 36.09
CA ARG A 98 18.25 52.82 37.12
C ARG A 98 18.71 51.36 36.97
N LEU A 99 18.26 50.68 35.92
CA LEU A 99 18.75 49.34 35.57
C LEU A 99 19.89 49.50 34.53
N ASP A 100 21.13 49.30 34.97
CA ASP A 100 22.32 49.21 34.08
C ASP A 100 22.20 47.99 33.18
N ILE A 101 21.44 48.15 32.09
CA ILE A 101 21.26 47.16 31.03
C ILE A 101 21.68 47.84 29.73
N ALA A 102 22.61 47.23 29.00
CA ALA A 102 23.08 47.76 27.72
C ALA A 102 21.91 47.95 26.74
N LEU A 103 21.94 49.02 25.93
CA LEU A 103 20.88 49.37 24.97
C LEU A 103 20.48 48.20 24.06
N ARG A 104 21.46 47.41 23.60
CA ARG A 104 21.26 46.21 22.77
C ARG A 104 20.36 45.17 23.46
N HIS A 105 20.54 44.97 24.76
CA HIS A 105 19.73 44.03 25.55
C HIS A 105 18.33 44.56 25.83
N ARG A 106 18.17 45.87 26.04
CA ARG A 106 16.84 46.48 26.15
C ARG A 106 16.01 46.28 24.88
N ILE A 107 16.62 46.47 23.70
CA ILE A 107 15.97 46.24 22.41
C ILE A 107 15.58 44.76 22.24
N GLN A 108 16.47 43.82 22.58
CA GLN A 108 16.19 42.39 22.53
C GLN A 108 15.03 41.98 23.46
N CYS A 109 14.98 42.53 24.67
CA CYS A 109 13.90 42.26 25.62
C CYS A 109 12.56 42.82 25.13
N LEU A 110 12.57 44.03 24.54
CA LEU A 110 11.38 44.64 23.96
C LEU A 110 10.87 43.83 22.76
N ALA A 111 11.78 43.38 21.87
CA ALA A 111 11.43 42.55 20.72
C ALA A 111 10.82 41.20 21.15
N ALA A 112 11.39 40.54 22.16
CA ALA A 112 10.85 39.31 22.72
C ALA A 112 9.44 39.52 23.33
N LEU A 113 9.23 40.63 24.04
CA LEU A 113 7.92 40.98 24.60
C LEU A 113 6.87 41.25 23.52
N VAL A 114 7.22 41.97 22.46
CA VAL A 114 6.33 42.22 21.31
C VAL A 114 5.99 40.92 20.59
N LEU A 115 6.97 40.06 20.36
CA LEU A 115 6.77 38.76 19.73
C LEU A 115 5.80 37.88 20.54
N GLN A 116 5.99 37.81 21.86
CA GLN A 116 5.14 37.02 22.75
C GLN A 116 3.72 37.60 22.86
N TYR A 117 3.58 38.92 22.78
CA TYR A 117 2.28 39.59 22.70
C TYR A 117 1.52 39.24 21.41
N ILE A 118 2.22 39.21 20.25
CA ILE A 118 1.64 38.77 18.98
C ILE A 118 1.19 37.30 19.06
N PHE A 119 2.01 36.42 19.64
CA PHE A 119 1.64 35.00 19.78
C PHE A 119 0.40 34.80 20.64
N ALA A 120 0.30 35.50 21.77
CA ALA A 120 -0.88 35.41 22.61
C ALA A 120 -2.16 35.91 21.90
N LEU A 121 -2.06 36.90 21.01
CA LEU A 121 -3.18 37.29 20.15
C LEU A 121 -3.57 36.18 19.16
N VAL A 122 -2.60 35.50 18.54
CA VAL A 122 -2.85 34.37 17.64
C VAL A 122 -3.51 33.20 18.39
N VAL A 123 -3.01 32.85 19.58
CA VAL A 123 -3.61 31.82 20.45
C VAL A 123 -5.05 32.16 20.76
N LEU A 124 -5.33 33.43 21.11
CA LEU A 124 -6.66 33.90 21.45
C LEU A 124 -7.62 33.78 20.25
N VAL A 125 -7.17 34.11 19.04
CA VAL A 125 -7.97 33.93 17.82
C VAL A 125 -8.23 32.45 17.52
N ALA A 126 -7.23 31.58 17.68
CA ALA A 126 -7.38 30.14 17.50
C ALA A 126 -8.33 29.53 18.54
N ALA A 127 -8.20 29.92 19.82
CA ALA A 127 -9.11 29.52 20.88
C ALA A 127 -10.55 29.94 20.58
N MET A 128 -10.74 31.18 20.09
CA MET A 128 -12.06 31.67 19.69
C MET A 128 -12.64 30.86 18.53
N GLN A 129 -11.85 30.50 17.51
CA GLN A 129 -12.30 29.58 16.47
C GLN A 129 -12.79 28.26 17.07
N LEU A 130 -12.02 27.65 17.97
CA LEU A 130 -12.32 26.33 18.54
C LEU A 130 -13.59 26.35 19.39
N VAL A 131 -13.85 27.44 20.11
CA VAL A 131 -15.08 27.65 20.88
C VAL A 131 -16.27 27.88 19.95
N LEU A 132 -16.12 28.79 18.97
CA LEU A 132 -17.21 29.16 18.06
C LEU A 132 -17.60 28.04 17.10
N SER A 133 -16.68 27.14 16.73
CA SER A 133 -16.96 26.05 15.79
C SER A 133 -17.85 24.95 16.39
N ARG A 134 -18.05 24.91 17.72
CA ARG A 134 -18.80 23.82 18.36
C ARG A 134 -20.29 23.90 18.15
N GLN A 135 -20.90 22.73 18.04
CA GLN A 135 -22.36 22.61 17.84
C GLN A 135 -23.08 22.02 19.06
N ARG A 136 -22.33 21.64 20.10
CA ARG A 136 -22.86 21.07 21.34
C ARG A 136 -22.37 21.85 22.57
N PRO A 137 -23.21 22.00 23.60
CA PRO A 137 -22.86 22.79 24.78
C PRO A 137 -21.70 22.18 25.58
N MET A 138 -21.68 20.86 25.79
CA MET A 138 -20.62 20.18 26.57
C MET A 138 -19.26 20.26 25.90
N ASP A 139 -19.19 20.13 24.57
CA ASP A 139 -17.93 20.21 23.83
C ASP A 139 -17.28 21.59 24.02
N THR A 140 -18.11 22.65 24.09
CA THR A 140 -17.66 24.02 24.30
C THR A 140 -16.93 24.19 25.64
N LEU A 141 -17.42 23.54 26.71
CA LEU A 141 -16.76 23.56 28.03
C LEU A 141 -15.45 22.78 28.03
N TRP A 142 -15.43 21.58 27.45
CA TRP A 142 -14.21 20.76 27.38
C TRP A 142 -13.09 21.48 26.63
N ILE A 143 -13.39 22.16 25.53
CA ILE A 143 -12.40 22.92 24.78
C ILE A 143 -11.91 24.12 25.55
N THR A 144 -12.79 24.81 26.26
CA THR A 144 -12.38 25.91 27.13
C THR A 144 -11.37 25.42 28.17
N TYR A 145 -11.62 24.26 28.77
CA TYR A 145 -10.68 23.59 29.66
C TYR A 145 -9.36 23.23 28.97
N TYR A 146 -9.38 22.67 27.76
CA TYR A 146 -8.16 22.37 27.00
C TYR A 146 -7.35 23.63 26.66
N VAL A 147 -8.02 24.72 26.26
CA VAL A 147 -7.39 26.02 26.02
C VAL A 147 -6.74 26.54 27.31
N PHE A 148 -7.39 26.38 28.47
CA PHE A 148 -6.83 26.81 29.74
C PHE A 148 -5.61 25.98 30.14
N MET A 149 -5.69 24.66 29.96
CA MET A 149 -4.58 23.75 30.25
C MET A 149 -3.39 24.01 29.33
N THR A 150 -3.61 24.28 28.04
CA THR A 150 -2.53 24.60 27.09
C THR A 150 -1.87 25.93 27.41
N LEU A 151 -2.63 26.98 27.73
CA LEU A 151 -2.08 28.25 28.22
C LEU A 151 -1.29 28.07 29.54
N GLY A 152 -1.79 27.24 30.45
CA GLY A 152 -1.10 26.92 31.72
C GLY A 152 0.17 26.08 31.52
N PHE A 153 0.20 25.21 30.51
CA PHE A 153 1.34 24.34 30.21
C PHE A 153 2.57 25.14 29.82
N ASP A 154 2.44 26.24 29.08
CA ASP A 154 3.58 27.11 28.73
C ASP A 154 4.28 27.64 29.99
N ASN A 155 3.49 28.07 30.99
CA ASN A 155 4.01 28.53 32.27
C ASN A 155 4.69 27.41 33.08
N MET A 156 4.20 26.16 32.99
CA MET A 156 4.86 24.99 33.59
C MET A 156 6.15 24.59 32.86
N LEU A 157 6.12 24.54 31.52
CA LEU A 157 7.27 24.19 30.69
C LEU A 157 8.41 25.18 30.88
N CYS A 158 8.10 26.49 30.95
CA CYS A 158 9.11 27.50 31.28
C CYS A 158 9.74 27.28 32.66
N ARG A 159 8.96 26.90 33.69
CA ARG A 159 9.51 26.57 35.02
C ARG A 159 10.39 25.33 34.97
N PHE A 160 9.97 24.32 34.22
CA PHE A 160 10.74 23.09 34.04
C PHE A 160 12.07 23.33 33.29
N LEU A 161 12.05 24.14 32.23
CA LEU A 161 13.27 24.52 31.50
C LEU A 161 14.20 25.35 32.39
N LEU A 162 13.67 26.27 33.20
CA LEU A 162 14.46 27.01 34.19
C LEU A 162 15.15 26.09 35.20
N PHE A 163 14.43 25.09 35.70
CA PHE A 163 14.96 24.07 36.60
C PHE A 163 16.06 23.24 35.92
N LEU A 164 15.81 22.71 34.71
CA LEU A 164 16.78 21.90 33.96
C LEU A 164 18.09 22.63 33.65
N PHE A 165 18.01 23.93 33.34
CA PHE A 165 19.20 24.73 33.04
C PHE A 165 19.84 25.36 34.29
N GLY A 166 19.35 25.06 35.50
CA GLY A 166 19.89 25.58 36.76
C GLY A 166 19.78 27.10 36.88
N LEU A 167 18.73 27.69 36.29
CA LEU A 167 18.49 29.14 36.24
C LEU A 167 17.49 29.62 37.32
N GLU A 168 17.21 28.80 38.34
CA GLU A 168 16.37 29.18 39.48
C GLU A 168 17.04 30.30 40.29
N LEU A 169 16.58 31.52 40.09
CA LEU A 169 17.00 32.69 40.85
C LEU A 169 15.74 33.35 41.45
N ASP A 170 15.63 33.29 42.77
CA ASP A 170 14.63 34.06 43.52
C ASP A 170 15.09 35.52 43.60
N TRP A 171 14.42 36.40 42.84
CA TRP A 171 14.67 37.84 42.89
C TRP A 171 13.53 38.54 43.63
N THR A 172 13.83 39.20 44.74
CA THR A 172 12.93 40.15 45.41
C THR A 172 13.34 41.58 45.02
N PHE A 173 12.57 42.23 44.14
CA PHE A 173 12.80 43.63 43.80
C PHE A 173 12.08 44.54 44.81
N ILE A 174 12.84 45.17 45.70
CA ILE A 174 12.32 46.25 46.56
C ILE A 174 12.40 47.55 45.76
N LEU A 175 11.26 48.10 45.37
CA LEU A 175 11.17 49.39 44.69
C LEU A 175 11.14 50.52 45.74
N PRO A 176 12.15 51.41 45.81
CA PRO A 176 12.07 52.58 46.66
C PRO A 176 11.05 53.59 46.10
N ALA A 177 10.32 54.27 47.00
CA ALA A 177 9.26 55.20 46.63
C ALA A 177 9.78 56.36 45.74
N PRO A 178 8.98 56.82 44.75
CA PRO A 178 9.44 57.80 43.76
C PRO A 178 9.52 59.22 44.34
N SER A 179 10.66 59.88 44.18
CA SER A 179 10.89 61.29 44.52
C SER A 179 10.86 62.18 43.26
N THR A 180 10.17 63.33 43.39
CA THR A 180 10.07 64.52 42.50
C THR A 180 8.95 64.61 41.44
N SER A 181 8.42 65.84 41.29
CA SER A 181 7.07 66.15 40.78
C SER A 181 6.96 66.58 39.29
N LYS A 182 8.06 66.96 38.61
CA LYS A 182 8.01 67.46 37.22
C LYS A 182 8.03 66.37 36.14
N HIS A 183 8.68 65.22 36.37
CA HIS A 183 8.58 64.04 35.49
C HIS A 183 7.19 63.35 35.53
N ARG A 184 6.29 63.80 36.40
CA ARG A 184 5.01 63.16 36.74
C ARG A 184 3.87 63.44 35.74
N ARG A 185 3.99 64.43 34.84
CA ARG A 185 2.88 64.85 33.94
C ARG A 185 3.01 64.26 32.53
N TRP A 186 4.19 64.30 31.90
CA TRP A 186 4.46 63.60 30.62
C TRP A 186 4.39 62.07 30.78
N ASN A 187 4.88 61.54 31.91
CA ASN A 187 4.74 60.12 32.24
C ASN A 187 3.28 59.67 32.37
N ARG A 188 2.35 60.52 32.82
CA ARG A 188 0.94 60.10 33.02
C ARG A 188 0.20 59.88 31.71
N TRP A 189 0.46 60.68 30.67
CA TRP A 189 -0.18 60.50 29.36
C TRP A 189 0.37 59.27 28.62
N TYR A 190 1.70 59.09 28.60
CA TYR A 190 2.33 57.90 28.04
C TYR A 190 1.99 56.62 28.83
N GLN A 191 1.92 56.68 30.17
CA GLN A 191 1.46 55.55 31.00
C GLN A 191 -0.03 55.22 30.79
N ARG A 192 -0.88 56.20 30.48
CA ARG A 192 -2.28 55.96 30.11
C ARG A 192 -2.39 55.36 28.71
N CYS A 193 -1.59 55.84 27.75
CA CYS A 193 -1.54 55.28 26.40
C CYS A 193 -0.97 53.85 26.39
N ALA A 194 0.11 53.57 27.12
CA ALA A 194 0.67 52.22 27.25
C ALA A 194 -0.24 51.25 28.01
N LYS A 195 -0.95 51.73 29.06
CA LYS A 195 -2.01 50.95 29.72
C LYS A 195 -3.17 50.64 28.78
N GLY A 196 -3.60 51.62 27.97
CA GLY A 196 -4.64 51.43 26.96
C GLY A 196 -4.21 50.47 25.85
N LEU A 197 -3.01 50.64 25.30
CA LEU A 197 -2.52 49.85 24.17
C LEU A 197 -2.34 48.37 24.53
N PHE A 198 -1.69 48.02 25.64
CA PHE A 198 -1.40 46.62 25.95
C PHE A 198 -2.55 45.87 26.64
N LEU A 199 -3.45 46.58 27.33
CA LEU A 199 -4.56 45.95 28.04
C LEU A 199 -5.88 46.00 27.27
N ALA A 200 -6.16 47.13 26.59
CA ALA A 200 -7.41 47.29 25.86
C ALA A 200 -7.33 46.82 24.40
N ALA A 201 -6.17 46.85 23.75
CA ALA A 201 -6.09 46.41 22.35
C ALA A 201 -6.45 44.93 22.13
N PRO A 202 -6.04 43.95 22.95
CA PRO A 202 -6.47 42.56 22.78
C PRO A 202 -7.99 42.41 22.91
N MET A 203 -8.59 43.12 23.88
CA MET A 203 -10.05 43.14 24.09
C MET A 203 -10.79 43.70 22.88
N VAL A 204 -10.29 44.81 22.33
CA VAL A 204 -10.88 45.46 21.15
C VAL A 204 -10.71 44.58 19.92
N ILE A 205 -9.52 44.01 19.70
CA ILE A 205 -9.25 43.11 18.57
C ILE A 205 -10.18 41.89 18.62
N VAL A 206 -10.33 41.25 19.78
CA VAL A 206 -11.25 40.13 19.94
C VAL A 206 -12.69 40.55 19.75
N ALA A 207 -13.12 41.66 20.33
CA ALA A 207 -14.48 42.17 20.16
C ALA A 207 -14.80 42.46 18.68
N VAL A 208 -13.83 43.00 17.93
CA VAL A 208 -13.94 43.22 16.49
C VAL A 208 -14.00 41.89 15.73
N ILE A 209 -13.12 40.92 16.04
CA ILE A 209 -13.10 39.61 15.38
C ILE A 209 -14.40 38.84 15.65
N LEU A 210 -14.87 38.81 16.90
CA LEU A 210 -16.15 38.20 17.27
C LEU A 210 -17.32 38.92 16.62
N GLY A 211 -17.33 40.26 16.64
CA GLY A 211 -18.35 41.05 15.98
C GLY A 211 -18.43 40.77 14.47
N LEU A 212 -17.30 40.75 13.79
CA LEU A 212 -17.22 40.41 12.36
C LEU A 212 -17.66 38.96 12.10
N ALA A 213 -17.24 38.01 12.93
CA ALA A 213 -17.65 36.61 12.82
C ALA A 213 -19.17 36.45 12.96
N MET A 214 -19.80 37.17 13.89
CA MET A 214 -21.25 37.15 14.09
C MET A 214 -22.01 37.85 12.96
N ILE A 215 -21.54 39.01 12.48
CA ILE A 215 -22.16 39.76 11.38
C ILE A 215 -22.12 38.95 10.08
N ARG A 216 -20.99 38.33 9.78
CA ARG A 216 -20.82 37.51 8.57
C ARG A 216 -21.35 36.10 8.74
N ASN A 217 -21.61 35.66 9.98
CA ASN A 217 -21.94 34.29 10.36
C ASN A 217 -20.90 33.27 9.85
N ILE A 218 -19.61 33.58 10.00
CA ILE A 218 -18.48 32.73 9.58
C ILE A 218 -17.43 32.75 10.69
N CYS A 219 -16.88 31.59 11.03
CA CYS A 219 -15.84 31.51 12.05
C CYS A 219 -14.52 32.18 11.56
N PRO A 220 -13.75 32.84 12.43
CA PRO A 220 -12.61 33.69 12.03
C PRO A 220 -11.55 32.99 11.16
N LEU A 221 -11.08 31.80 11.55
CA LEU A 221 -10.06 31.06 10.80
C LEU A 221 -10.64 30.45 9.52
N THR A 222 -11.93 30.07 9.54
CA THR A 222 -12.62 29.61 8.32
C THR A 222 -12.63 30.73 7.27
N TRP A 223 -12.93 31.96 7.69
CA TRP A 223 -12.90 33.12 6.81
C TRP A 223 -11.49 33.44 6.30
N ALA A 224 -10.48 33.35 7.16
CA ALA A 224 -9.09 33.61 6.79
C ALA A 224 -8.54 32.63 5.75
N LEU A 225 -8.90 31.35 5.83
CA LEU A 225 -8.37 30.29 4.95
C LEU A 225 -9.22 30.07 3.69
N TYR A 226 -10.54 30.12 3.81
CA TYR A 226 -11.48 29.73 2.73
C TYR A 226 -12.27 30.91 2.17
N GLY A 227 -12.13 32.10 2.76
CA GLY A 227 -12.86 33.29 2.36
C GLY A 227 -14.33 33.24 2.78
N ASN A 228 -15.20 33.84 1.97
CA ASN A 228 -16.63 33.95 2.27
C ASN A 228 -17.34 32.62 1.93
N VAL A 229 -17.56 31.79 2.96
CA VAL A 229 -18.25 30.49 2.85
C VAL A 229 -19.58 30.51 3.61
N SER A 230 -20.58 29.78 3.11
CA SER A 230 -21.87 29.63 3.78
C SER A 230 -22.47 28.26 3.49
N ASN A 231 -23.46 27.86 4.28
CA ASN A 231 -24.23 26.63 4.06
C ASN A 231 -25.47 26.85 3.18
N ARG A 232 -25.58 28.00 2.51
CA ARG A 232 -26.74 28.32 1.66
C ARG A 232 -26.60 27.63 0.30
N SER A 233 -27.68 26.97 -0.12
CA SER A 233 -27.78 26.30 -1.43
C SER A 233 -26.61 25.34 -1.73
N PRO A 234 -26.37 24.33 -0.87
CA PRO A 234 -25.34 23.33 -1.13
C PRO A 234 -25.67 22.54 -2.41
N VAL A 235 -24.62 22.15 -3.13
CA VAL A 235 -24.75 21.23 -4.26
C VAL A 235 -24.94 19.84 -3.68
N LEU A 236 -26.02 19.16 -4.06
CA LEU A 236 -26.32 17.82 -3.57
C LEU A 236 -25.76 16.79 -4.54
N MET A 237 -24.87 15.92 -4.05
CA MET A 237 -24.45 14.76 -4.80
C MET A 237 -25.55 13.70 -4.76
N ILE A 238 -25.82 13.06 -5.90
CA ILE A 238 -26.83 12.00 -5.97
C ILE A 238 -26.22 10.71 -5.45
N SER A 239 -26.81 10.14 -4.41
CA SER A 239 -26.34 8.93 -3.75
C SER A 239 -27.52 8.05 -3.35
N SER A 240 -27.24 6.80 -3.00
CA SER A 240 -28.24 5.85 -2.50
C SER A 240 -28.90 6.28 -1.17
N SER A 241 -28.34 7.27 -0.45
CA SER A 241 -28.93 7.79 0.79
C SER A 241 -30.12 8.73 0.56
N LEU A 242 -30.43 9.07 -0.70
CA LEU A 242 -31.60 9.90 -1.08
C LEU A 242 -32.89 9.08 -1.26
N GLY A 243 -32.94 7.82 -0.80
CA GLY A 243 -34.16 6.99 -0.88
C GLY A 243 -34.50 6.50 -2.30
N LEU A 244 -33.55 6.56 -3.22
CA LEU A 244 -33.74 6.18 -4.63
C LEU A 244 -33.94 4.66 -4.81
N PRO A 245 -34.80 4.22 -5.74
CA PRO A 245 -35.01 2.79 -6.02
C PRO A 245 -33.75 2.11 -6.57
N GLN A 246 -33.54 0.86 -6.16
CA GLN A 246 -32.51 -0.09 -6.65
C GLN A 246 -31.13 0.52 -6.96
N GLY A 247 -30.42 1.01 -5.95
CA GLY A 247 -28.98 1.26 -6.06
C GLY A 247 -28.54 2.31 -7.08
N CYS A 248 -29.45 3.13 -7.61
CA CYS A 248 -29.11 4.35 -8.35
C CYS A 248 -28.71 5.48 -7.37
N CYS A 249 -27.80 6.40 -7.67
CA CYS A 249 -27.00 6.57 -8.87
C CYS A 249 -25.53 6.82 -8.44
N PRO A 250 -24.78 5.76 -8.08
CA PRO A 250 -23.39 5.91 -7.66
C PRO A 250 -22.52 6.46 -8.79
N LEU A 251 -21.37 7.03 -8.41
CA LEU A 251 -20.33 7.45 -9.34
C LEU A 251 -19.99 6.29 -10.28
N LYS A 252 -20.21 6.49 -11.59
CA LYS A 252 -19.92 5.49 -12.61
C LYS A 252 -18.49 5.67 -13.11
N VAL A 253 -17.84 4.53 -13.31
CA VAL A 253 -16.44 4.47 -13.68
C VAL A 253 -16.30 3.44 -14.80
N HIS A 254 -15.75 3.88 -15.93
CA HIS A 254 -15.54 3.05 -17.13
C HIS A 254 -14.08 3.16 -17.59
N TRP A 255 -13.58 2.11 -18.22
CA TRP A 255 -12.24 2.11 -18.80
C TRP A 255 -12.28 2.75 -20.18
N SER A 256 -11.38 3.70 -20.45
CA SER A 256 -11.21 4.23 -21.80
C SER A 256 -10.42 3.24 -22.65
N HIS A 257 -10.87 2.94 -23.88
CA HIS A 257 -10.10 2.09 -24.79
C HIS A 257 -8.92 2.82 -25.48
N ASN A 258 -8.82 4.14 -25.31
CA ASN A 258 -7.76 4.95 -25.93
C ASN A 258 -6.54 5.05 -25.02
N ARG A 259 -5.41 4.53 -25.52
CA ARG A 259 -4.12 4.53 -24.81
C ARG A 259 -3.51 5.94 -24.83
N THR A 260 -3.04 6.43 -23.68
CA THR A 260 -2.25 7.67 -23.63
C THR A 260 -0.81 7.40 -24.07
N GLU A 261 -0.09 8.44 -24.51
CA GLU A 261 1.33 8.35 -24.95
C GLU A 261 2.27 7.73 -23.90
N GLN A 262 1.87 7.72 -22.63
CA GLN A 262 2.63 7.16 -21.51
C GLN A 262 2.27 5.70 -21.18
N GLY A 263 1.45 5.04 -22.01
CA GLY A 263 1.09 3.62 -21.84
C GLY A 263 0.11 3.33 -20.70
N THR A 264 -0.41 4.36 -20.01
CA THR A 264 -1.46 4.19 -19.00
C THR A 264 -2.83 4.39 -19.61
N ILE A 265 -3.78 3.55 -19.20
CA ILE A 265 -5.16 3.64 -19.66
C ILE A 265 -5.94 4.51 -18.67
N PRO A 266 -6.53 5.63 -19.12
CA PRO A 266 -7.28 6.50 -18.23
C PRO A 266 -8.60 5.84 -17.83
N VAL A 267 -8.96 6.06 -16.57
CA VAL A 267 -10.26 5.68 -16.02
C VAL A 267 -11.21 6.86 -16.19
N LEU A 268 -12.27 6.69 -16.97
CA LEU A 268 -13.31 7.69 -17.18
C LEU A 268 -14.31 7.64 -16.02
N ALA A 269 -14.47 8.74 -15.31
CA ALA A 269 -15.42 8.90 -14.22
C ALA A 269 -16.56 9.84 -14.66
N SER A 270 -17.81 9.47 -14.39
CA SER A 270 -19.01 10.28 -14.64
C SER A 270 -19.90 10.32 -13.41
N VAL A 271 -20.28 11.54 -12.99
CA VAL A 271 -21.14 11.74 -11.80
C VAL A 271 -22.12 12.89 -11.99
N PRO A 272 -23.39 12.70 -11.57
CA PRO A 272 -24.37 13.75 -11.54
C PRO A 272 -24.43 14.45 -10.18
N CYS A 273 -24.70 15.75 -10.20
CA CYS A 273 -24.97 16.55 -9.01
C CYS A 273 -26.12 17.53 -9.25
N LEU A 274 -26.72 18.03 -8.17
CA LEU A 274 -27.91 18.87 -8.19
C LEU A 274 -27.63 20.23 -7.55
N SER A 275 -27.90 21.31 -8.27
CA SER A 275 -27.82 22.68 -7.78
C SER A 275 -29.20 23.31 -7.75
N ARG A 276 -29.48 24.21 -6.79
CA ARG A 276 -30.77 24.92 -6.72
C ARG A 276 -30.94 25.99 -7.81
N LYS A 277 -29.87 26.38 -8.50
CA LYS A 277 -29.90 27.46 -9.48
C LYS A 277 -29.91 26.93 -10.91
N PRO A 278 -30.78 27.47 -11.79
CA PRO A 278 -30.81 27.11 -13.20
C PRO A 278 -29.55 27.60 -13.93
N PRO A 279 -29.18 26.94 -15.03
CA PRO A 279 -27.97 27.26 -15.80
C PRO A 279 -28.01 28.60 -16.55
N GLU A 280 -29.16 29.28 -16.64
CA GLU A 280 -29.35 30.51 -17.43
C GLU A 280 -29.11 31.82 -16.66
N VAL A 281 -28.55 31.77 -15.46
CA VAL A 281 -28.26 33.00 -14.66
C VAL A 281 -26.78 33.37 -14.78
N ASP A 282 -26.46 34.28 -15.72
CA ASP A 282 -25.11 34.67 -16.17
C ASP A 282 -24.09 35.07 -15.08
N ASN A 283 -24.52 35.33 -13.84
CA ASN A 283 -23.66 35.83 -12.75
C ASN A 283 -23.26 34.77 -11.72
N VAL A 284 -23.59 33.49 -11.93
CA VAL A 284 -23.32 32.41 -10.98
C VAL A 284 -22.66 31.26 -11.73
N GLY A 285 -21.37 31.03 -11.49
CA GLY A 285 -20.64 29.93 -12.13
C GLY A 285 -21.24 28.55 -11.81
N ASP A 286 -21.03 27.61 -12.73
CA ASP A 286 -21.43 26.22 -12.59
C ASP A 286 -20.79 25.55 -11.36
N PRO A 287 -21.44 24.53 -10.75
CA PRO A 287 -20.84 23.74 -9.69
C PRO A 287 -19.45 23.21 -10.05
N GLU A 288 -18.52 23.30 -9.11
CA GLU A 288 -17.18 22.71 -9.23
C GLU A 288 -17.12 21.40 -8.47
N LEU A 289 -16.56 20.34 -9.06
CA LEU A 289 -16.33 19.08 -8.34
C LEU A 289 -14.85 18.90 -8.01
N PHE A 290 -14.63 18.27 -6.87
CA PHE A 290 -13.33 17.87 -6.37
C PHE A 290 -13.36 16.37 -6.13
N TRP A 291 -12.25 15.69 -6.45
CA TRP A 291 -12.16 14.25 -6.31
C TRP A 291 -10.80 13.81 -5.80
N VAL A 292 -10.79 12.67 -5.11
CA VAL A 292 -9.59 12.01 -4.59
C VAL A 292 -9.69 10.50 -4.80
N VAL A 293 -8.58 9.85 -5.12
CA VAL A 293 -8.46 8.38 -5.12
C VAL A 293 -7.92 7.95 -3.77
N TRP A 294 -8.68 7.11 -3.06
CA TRP A 294 -8.37 6.73 -1.68
C TRP A 294 -8.60 5.24 -1.41
N PRO A 295 -7.76 4.57 -0.59
CA PRO A 295 -7.93 3.15 -0.29
C PRO A 295 -9.23 2.83 0.44
N ASP A 296 -9.96 1.81 -0.01
CA ASP A 296 -11.25 1.35 0.54
C ASP A 296 -11.17 0.88 2.00
N ARG A 297 -10.01 0.36 2.42
CA ARG A 297 -9.80 -0.13 3.80
C ARG A 297 -9.56 0.98 4.82
N LYS A 298 -9.29 2.21 4.37
CA LYS A 298 -9.02 3.35 5.24
C LYS A 298 -10.30 4.13 5.53
N ILE A 299 -10.24 5.02 6.52
CA ILE A 299 -11.33 5.94 6.86
C ILE A 299 -11.69 6.76 5.62
N PRO A 300 -12.99 6.84 5.22
CA PRO A 300 -13.41 7.60 4.07
C PRO A 300 -13.27 9.11 4.32
N PRO A 301 -12.82 9.90 3.32
CA PRO A 301 -12.68 11.34 3.47
C PRO A 301 -14.03 12.06 3.51
N ASN A 302 -14.09 13.15 4.27
CA ASN A 302 -15.21 14.09 4.26
C ASN A 302 -15.12 15.09 3.08
N SER A 303 -16.18 15.85 2.81
CA SER A 303 -16.21 16.79 1.68
C SER A 303 -15.09 17.85 1.72
N LEU A 304 -14.72 18.33 2.91
CA LEU A 304 -13.63 19.32 3.02
C LEU A 304 -12.28 18.69 2.66
N GLN A 305 -11.99 17.50 3.18
CA GLN A 305 -10.78 16.74 2.90
C GLN A 305 -10.65 16.45 1.40
N ILE A 306 -11.73 16.07 0.73
CA ILE A 306 -11.72 15.84 -0.73
C ILE A 306 -11.39 17.14 -1.48
N MET A 307 -11.97 18.28 -1.08
CA MET A 307 -11.68 19.59 -1.67
C MET A 307 -10.20 19.98 -1.49
N GLU A 308 -9.59 19.64 -0.35
CA GLU A 308 -8.18 19.88 -0.06
C GLU A 308 -7.23 18.86 -0.71
N GLY A 309 -7.74 17.81 -1.36
CA GLY A 309 -6.93 16.73 -1.91
C GLY A 309 -6.36 15.78 -0.85
N ARG A 310 -7.05 15.60 0.27
CA ARG A 310 -6.64 14.76 1.41
C ARG A 310 -7.56 13.55 1.59
N GLY A 311 -7.00 12.48 2.16
CA GLY A 311 -7.72 11.29 2.59
C GLY A 311 -8.43 11.47 3.93
N GLY A 312 -9.19 10.45 4.34
CA GLY A 312 -9.93 10.48 5.61
C GLY A 312 -9.05 10.48 6.87
N ASP A 313 -7.79 10.04 6.74
CA ASP A 313 -6.76 10.15 7.79
C ASP A 313 -6.04 11.51 7.80
N GLY A 314 -6.43 12.44 6.92
CA GLY A 314 -5.83 13.77 6.79
C GLY A 314 -4.52 13.81 6.01
N THR A 315 -4.02 12.68 5.52
CA THR A 315 -2.81 12.63 4.67
C THR A 315 -3.14 13.03 3.22
N PRO A 316 -2.20 13.63 2.47
CA PRO A 316 -2.45 14.02 1.09
C PRO A 316 -2.71 12.79 0.21
N ALA A 317 -3.75 12.87 -0.62
CA ALA A 317 -4.05 11.82 -1.60
C ALA A 317 -2.99 11.84 -2.71
N LYS A 318 -2.62 10.65 -3.21
CA LYS A 318 -1.64 10.52 -4.30
C LYS A 318 -2.19 11.03 -5.63
N VAL A 319 -3.49 10.87 -5.85
CA VAL A 319 -4.19 11.28 -7.07
C VAL A 319 -5.45 12.03 -6.65
N PHE A 320 -5.54 13.29 -7.04
CA PHE A 320 -6.67 14.19 -6.77
C PHE A 320 -6.77 15.25 -7.87
N GLY A 321 -7.93 15.89 -7.96
CA GLY A 321 -8.13 16.93 -8.95
C GLY A 321 -9.44 17.69 -8.79
N ARG A 322 -9.62 18.68 -9.67
CA ARG A 322 -10.87 19.44 -9.82
C ARG A 322 -11.40 19.30 -11.24
N VAL A 323 -12.72 19.30 -11.38
CA VAL A 323 -13.41 19.22 -12.67
C VAL A 323 -14.62 20.14 -12.66
N GLY A 324 -14.82 20.87 -13.76
CA GLY A 324 -16.02 21.70 -13.95
C GLY A 324 -17.21 20.83 -14.35
N THR A 325 -18.42 21.27 -14.00
CA THR A 325 -19.64 20.62 -14.48
C THR A 325 -20.19 21.24 -15.73
N LYS A 326 -21.08 20.51 -16.41
CA LYS A 326 -21.95 21.03 -17.46
C LYS A 326 -23.39 20.69 -17.12
N ALA A 327 -24.32 21.59 -17.41
CA ALA A 327 -25.74 21.31 -17.29
C ALA A 327 -26.13 20.15 -18.23
N SER A 328 -26.95 19.21 -17.74
CA SER A 328 -27.37 18.05 -18.52
C SER A 328 -28.78 17.58 -18.17
N GLN A 329 -29.35 16.76 -19.05
CA GLN A 329 -30.65 16.12 -18.82
C GLN A 329 -30.49 14.79 -18.09
N MET A 330 -31.23 14.62 -16.99
CA MET A 330 -31.18 13.44 -16.13
C MET A 330 -31.61 12.18 -16.86
N ARG A 331 -32.67 12.28 -17.65
CA ARG A 331 -33.13 11.14 -18.46
C ARG A 331 -32.04 10.66 -19.42
N LEU A 332 -31.35 11.59 -20.09
CA LEU A 332 -30.26 11.26 -21.01
C LEU A 332 -29.11 10.57 -20.28
N TRP A 333 -28.68 11.12 -19.14
CA TRP A 333 -27.60 10.54 -18.35
C TRP A 333 -27.95 9.15 -17.81
N LEU A 334 -29.18 8.94 -17.33
CA LEU A 334 -29.66 7.64 -16.84
C LEU A 334 -29.63 6.57 -17.94
N VAL A 335 -30.10 6.91 -19.15
CA VAL A 335 -30.08 6.01 -20.31
C VAL A 335 -28.64 5.68 -20.72
N GLN A 336 -27.77 6.69 -20.79
CA GLN A 336 -26.37 6.52 -21.17
C GLN A 336 -25.60 5.57 -20.23
N HIS A 337 -25.97 5.53 -18.94
CA HIS A 337 -25.31 4.71 -17.92
C HIS A 337 -26.08 3.42 -17.55
N GLY A 338 -27.11 3.06 -18.33
CA GLY A 338 -27.83 1.79 -18.20
C GLY A 338 -28.71 1.65 -16.96
N TYR A 339 -29.20 2.76 -16.40
CA TYR A 339 -30.17 2.72 -15.30
C TYR A 339 -31.61 2.57 -15.83
N ASP A 340 -32.51 2.04 -14.99
CA ASP A 340 -33.96 2.07 -15.27
C ASP A 340 -34.47 3.52 -15.24
N SER A 341 -34.35 4.14 -16.42
CA SER A 341 -34.56 5.57 -16.60
C SER A 341 -36.00 6.00 -16.32
N GLU A 342 -36.99 5.09 -16.32
CA GLU A 342 -38.39 5.45 -16.19
C GLU A 342 -38.82 5.51 -14.72
N ALA A 343 -38.46 4.51 -13.91
CA ALA A 343 -38.80 4.47 -12.49
C ALA A 343 -38.02 5.53 -11.68
N VAL A 344 -36.71 5.63 -11.91
CA VAL A 344 -35.84 6.58 -11.20
C VAL A 344 -36.19 8.03 -11.56
N TYR A 345 -36.41 8.32 -12.84
CA TYR A 345 -36.72 9.67 -13.29
C TYR A 345 -38.08 10.17 -12.77
N LYS A 346 -39.10 9.31 -12.74
CA LYS A 346 -40.42 9.64 -12.14
C LYS A 346 -40.29 10.02 -10.67
N TYR A 347 -39.52 9.25 -9.90
CA TYR A 347 -39.25 9.58 -8.48
C TYR A 347 -38.48 10.89 -8.32
N LEU A 348 -37.50 11.16 -9.19
CA LEU A 348 -36.71 12.40 -9.11
C LEU A 348 -37.52 13.67 -9.40
N ILE A 349 -38.51 13.57 -10.30
CA ILE A 349 -39.41 14.68 -10.65
C ILE A 349 -40.50 14.87 -9.60
N ASP A 350 -40.91 13.81 -8.91
CA ASP A 350 -42.01 13.88 -7.95
C ASP A 350 -41.79 14.96 -6.88
N GLU A 351 -42.90 15.63 -6.51
CA GLU A 351 -42.94 16.75 -5.59
C GLU A 351 -43.38 16.36 -4.19
N SER A 352 -44.19 15.29 -4.08
CA SER A 352 -44.67 14.79 -2.79
C SER A 352 -43.61 13.98 -2.05
N GLU A 353 -42.93 13.06 -2.74
CA GLU A 353 -41.99 12.11 -2.13
C GLU A 353 -40.57 12.21 -2.74
N GLY A 354 -40.41 13.03 -3.78
CA GLY A 354 -39.21 13.11 -4.61
C GLY A 354 -38.32 14.34 -4.39
N ILE A 355 -37.44 14.59 -5.36
CA ILE A 355 -36.38 15.62 -5.28
C ILE A 355 -36.80 16.94 -5.94
N SER A 356 -37.97 16.97 -6.62
CA SER A 356 -38.50 18.10 -7.40
C SER A 356 -37.51 18.64 -8.45
N LEU A 357 -36.95 17.71 -9.23
CA LEU A 357 -36.01 17.99 -10.31
C LEU A 357 -36.62 18.92 -11.37
N TYR A 358 -35.81 19.83 -11.92
CA TYR A 358 -36.16 20.90 -12.88
C TYR A 358 -37.10 22.00 -12.40
N ARG A 359 -37.75 21.84 -11.24
CA ARG A 359 -38.55 22.91 -10.64
C ARG A 359 -37.76 23.69 -9.59
N SER A 360 -37.08 22.98 -8.69
CA SER A 360 -36.30 23.60 -7.60
C SER A 360 -34.82 23.23 -7.60
N LYS A 361 -34.45 22.18 -8.35
CA LYS A 361 -33.09 21.65 -8.46
C LYS A 361 -32.78 21.29 -9.91
N PHE A 362 -31.63 21.72 -10.39
CA PHE A 362 -31.15 21.54 -11.75
C PHE A 362 -29.94 20.61 -11.74
N MET A 363 -29.84 19.78 -12.77
CA MET A 363 -28.82 18.74 -12.87
C MET A 363 -27.60 19.23 -13.63
N TYR A 364 -26.44 18.88 -13.07
CA TYR A 364 -25.13 19.10 -13.64
C TYR A 364 -24.38 17.76 -13.65
N VAL A 365 -23.54 17.54 -14.65
CA VAL A 365 -22.73 16.33 -14.80
C VAL A 365 -21.27 16.73 -14.98
N ALA A 366 -20.37 15.97 -14.36
CA ALA A 366 -18.96 16.06 -14.62
C ALA A 366 -18.44 14.73 -15.17
N GLU A 367 -17.65 14.82 -16.23
CA GLU A 367 -16.95 13.68 -16.86
C GLU A 367 -15.47 14.01 -17.00
N TRP A 368 -14.59 13.12 -16.54
CA TRP A 368 -13.15 13.32 -16.63
C TRP A 368 -12.37 12.00 -16.64
N ASN A 369 -11.13 12.09 -17.13
CA ASN A 369 -10.19 10.99 -17.18
C ASN A 369 -9.23 11.04 -15.99
N ILE A 370 -9.03 9.91 -15.34
CA ILE A 370 -8.11 9.73 -14.20
C ILE A 370 -6.94 8.87 -14.66
N THR A 371 -5.71 9.37 -14.50
CA THR A 371 -4.46 8.65 -14.77
C THR A 371 -3.65 8.45 -13.49
N GLY A 372 -2.70 7.50 -13.49
CA GLY A 372 -1.75 7.31 -12.38
C GLY A 372 -2.32 6.65 -11.11
N ILE A 373 -3.36 5.82 -11.22
CA ILE A 373 -4.01 5.17 -10.07
C ILE A 373 -3.05 4.15 -9.41
N PRO A 374 -2.86 4.19 -8.08
CA PRO A 374 -1.95 3.27 -7.39
C PRO A 374 -2.58 1.89 -7.17
N TRP A 375 -2.38 0.97 -8.11
CA TRP A 375 -3.00 -0.38 -8.13
C TRP A 375 -2.58 -1.37 -7.02
N ARG A 376 -1.63 -1.02 -6.15
CA ARG A 376 -1.22 -1.90 -5.03
C ARG A 376 -2.34 -2.10 -4.00
N ASP A 377 -3.21 -1.10 -3.88
CA ASP A 377 -4.31 -1.08 -2.92
C ASP A 377 -5.66 -1.10 -3.64
N ARG A 378 -6.68 -1.66 -2.97
CA ARG A 378 -8.07 -1.52 -3.42
C ARG A 378 -8.51 -0.09 -3.20
N ASN A 379 -8.69 0.67 -4.28
CA ASN A 379 -9.01 2.09 -4.21
C ASN A 379 -10.47 2.36 -4.61
N ARG A 380 -11.01 3.46 -4.09
CA ARG A 380 -12.25 4.09 -4.57
C ARG A 380 -11.96 5.54 -4.95
N ILE A 381 -12.79 6.07 -5.84
CA ILE A 381 -12.82 7.50 -6.13
C ILE A 381 -13.88 8.11 -5.24
N PHE A 382 -13.51 9.13 -4.46
CA PHE A 382 -14.42 9.93 -3.65
C PHE A 382 -14.57 11.31 -4.29
N VAL A 383 -15.80 11.81 -4.36
CA VAL A 383 -16.13 13.05 -5.07
C VAL A 383 -17.08 13.90 -4.24
N THR A 384 -16.83 15.20 -4.24
CA THR A 384 -17.69 16.22 -3.64
C THR A 384 -17.88 17.38 -4.60
N ALA A 385 -18.87 18.24 -4.32
CA ALA A 385 -19.14 19.44 -5.10
C ALA A 385 -19.14 20.69 -4.23
N ARG A 386 -18.76 21.82 -4.85
CA ARG A 386 -18.77 23.15 -4.25
C ARG A 386 -19.63 24.08 -5.10
N ASN A 387 -20.45 24.88 -4.42
CA ASN A 387 -21.12 26.02 -5.03
C ASN A 387 -20.14 27.21 -5.10
N PRO A 388 -19.77 27.71 -6.30
CA PRO A 388 -18.79 28.79 -6.40
C PRO A 388 -19.30 30.13 -5.84
N ALA A 389 -20.62 30.38 -5.85
CA ALA A 389 -21.18 31.64 -5.37
C ALA A 389 -21.31 31.72 -3.85
N THR A 390 -21.60 30.60 -3.18
CA THR A 390 -21.82 30.56 -1.73
C THR A 390 -20.70 29.90 -0.95
N GLY A 391 -19.79 29.20 -1.63
CA GLY A 391 -18.78 28.35 -1.01
C GLY A 391 -19.34 27.10 -0.31
N ALA A 392 -20.64 26.81 -0.47
CA ALA A 392 -21.28 25.66 0.14
C ALA A 392 -20.75 24.35 -0.45
N LEU A 393 -20.30 23.44 0.41
CA LEU A 393 -19.87 22.10 0.01
C LEU A 393 -21.03 21.10 0.08
N SER A 394 -20.94 20.01 -0.68
CA SER A 394 -21.90 18.91 -0.56
C SER A 394 -21.87 18.32 0.85
N PRO A 395 -23.04 18.04 1.46
CA PRO A 395 -23.09 17.46 2.79
C PRO A 395 -22.49 16.06 2.86
N THR A 396 -22.75 15.26 1.83
CA THR A 396 -22.23 13.90 1.72
C THR A 396 -21.43 13.79 0.42
N PRO A 397 -20.19 13.28 0.48
CA PRO A 397 -19.49 12.90 -0.72
C PRO A 397 -20.06 11.60 -1.29
N VAL A 398 -19.89 11.40 -2.58
CA VAL A 398 -20.20 10.12 -3.26
C VAL A 398 -18.91 9.38 -3.56
N TYR A 399 -19.02 8.07 -3.72
CA TYR A 399 -17.89 7.21 -4.00
C TYR A 399 -18.21 6.21 -5.11
N SER A 400 -17.17 5.77 -5.82
CA SER A 400 -17.27 4.73 -6.83
C SER A 400 -17.35 3.34 -6.20
N GLU A 401 -17.70 2.36 -7.03
CA GLU A 401 -17.33 0.98 -6.76
C GLU A 401 -15.80 0.83 -6.60
N VAL A 402 -15.38 -0.26 -5.97
CA VAL A 402 -13.95 -0.53 -5.78
C VAL A 402 -13.31 -0.72 -7.15
N LEU A 403 -12.28 0.08 -7.43
CA LEU A 403 -11.47 -0.08 -8.62
C LEU A 403 -10.70 -1.41 -8.53
N LEU A 404 -11.12 -2.37 -9.33
CA LEU A 404 -10.44 -3.65 -9.50
C LEU A 404 -9.73 -3.63 -10.86
N ARG A 405 -8.47 -4.05 -10.89
CA ARG A 405 -7.77 -4.31 -12.15
C ARG A 405 -8.50 -5.46 -12.85
N GLU A 406 -8.77 -5.32 -14.15
CA GLU A 406 -9.32 -6.44 -14.93
C GLU A 406 -8.31 -7.60 -14.96
N LEU A 407 -8.82 -8.83 -14.87
CA LEU A 407 -7.97 -10.03 -14.96
C LEU A 407 -7.29 -10.06 -16.33
N CYS A 408 -6.05 -10.54 -16.37
CA CYS A 408 -5.37 -10.75 -17.65
C CYS A 408 -6.19 -11.70 -18.53
N ALA A 409 -6.20 -11.43 -19.84
CA ALA A 409 -6.72 -12.34 -20.85
C ALA A 409 -6.12 -13.76 -20.65
N PRO A 410 -6.87 -14.82 -20.97
CA PRO A 410 -6.37 -16.19 -20.83
C PRO A 410 -5.09 -16.39 -21.65
N HIS A 411 -4.16 -17.21 -21.13
CA HIS A 411 -2.82 -17.46 -21.70
C HIS A 411 -1.92 -16.23 -21.82
N CYS A 412 -2.20 -15.20 -21.01
CA CYS A 412 -1.38 -14.01 -20.93
C CYS A 412 -0.44 -14.05 -19.72
N TRP A 413 0.85 -14.20 -20.00
CA TRP A 413 1.91 -14.13 -18.99
C TRP A 413 2.03 -12.73 -18.37
N ARG A 414 1.84 -11.68 -19.17
CA ARG A 414 1.89 -10.29 -18.68
C ARG A 414 0.88 -9.42 -19.41
N CYS A 415 -0.05 -8.84 -18.67
CA CYS A 415 -1.08 -7.96 -19.21
C CYS A 415 -0.92 -6.49 -18.79
N ALA A 416 -1.57 -5.60 -19.53
CA ALA A 416 -1.78 -4.21 -19.18
C ALA A 416 -2.85 -4.06 -18.07
N ASP A 417 -3.15 -2.83 -17.67
CA ASP A 417 -4.10 -2.56 -16.57
C ASP A 417 -5.57 -2.87 -16.94
N ASN A 418 -5.90 -2.93 -18.23
CA ASN A 418 -7.21 -3.29 -18.79
C ASN A 418 -7.35 -4.79 -19.13
N GLY A 419 -6.53 -5.66 -18.54
CA GLY A 419 -6.54 -7.10 -18.84
C GLY A 419 -6.01 -7.50 -20.23
N GLY A 420 -5.78 -6.55 -21.14
CA GLY A 420 -5.22 -6.80 -22.47
C GLY A 420 -3.79 -7.33 -22.42
N CYS A 421 -3.48 -8.35 -23.21
CA CYS A 421 -2.19 -9.01 -23.13
C CYS A 421 -1.04 -8.23 -23.78
N LEU A 422 0.13 -8.22 -23.12
CA LEU A 422 1.38 -7.71 -23.66
C LEU A 422 2.32 -8.84 -24.07
N TYR A 423 2.34 -9.93 -23.30
CA TYR A 423 3.13 -11.12 -23.56
C TYR A 423 2.33 -12.37 -23.28
N CYS A 424 2.24 -13.25 -24.28
CA CYS A 424 1.54 -14.52 -24.19
C CYS A 424 2.44 -15.60 -23.59
N GLU A 425 1.82 -16.65 -23.04
CA GLU A 425 2.49 -17.89 -22.66
C GLU A 425 3.02 -18.63 -23.90
N ASP A 426 3.99 -19.52 -23.70
CA ASP A 426 4.54 -20.35 -24.77
C ASP A 426 3.43 -21.14 -25.49
N GLY A 427 3.52 -21.23 -26.83
CA GLY A 427 2.47 -21.81 -27.67
C GLY A 427 1.32 -20.88 -28.02
N PHE A 428 1.39 -19.58 -27.68
CA PHE A 428 0.42 -18.57 -28.09
C PHE A 428 1.10 -17.33 -28.72
N ALA A 429 0.49 -16.77 -29.75
CA ALA A 429 0.89 -15.49 -30.37
C ALA A 429 -0.11 -14.38 -30.03
N LEU A 430 0.43 -13.17 -29.88
CA LEU A 430 -0.36 -11.97 -29.64
C LEU A 430 -0.99 -11.48 -30.96
N GLU A 431 -2.32 -11.47 -31.03
CA GLU A 431 -3.06 -10.90 -32.16
C GLU A 431 -4.01 -9.83 -31.61
N GLY A 432 -3.62 -8.56 -31.69
CA GLY A 432 -4.30 -7.46 -31.02
C GLY A 432 -3.95 -7.40 -29.52
N SER A 433 -4.93 -7.63 -28.64
CA SER A 433 -4.77 -7.66 -27.17
C SER A 433 -5.07 -9.03 -26.55
N GLU A 434 -5.20 -10.07 -27.38
CA GLU A 434 -5.52 -11.44 -26.96
C GLU A 434 -4.49 -12.43 -27.48
N CYS A 435 -4.30 -13.51 -26.73
CA CYS A 435 -3.37 -14.58 -27.05
C CYS A 435 -4.10 -15.70 -27.78
N TRP A 436 -3.61 -16.03 -28.98
CA TRP A 436 -4.18 -17.06 -29.84
C TRP A 436 -3.18 -18.21 -30.01
N PRO A 437 -3.64 -19.47 -30.07
CA PRO A 437 -2.75 -20.62 -30.14
C PRO A 437 -1.92 -20.62 -31.43
N CYS A 438 -0.68 -21.08 -31.30
CA CYS A 438 0.20 -21.39 -32.44
C CYS A 438 -0.31 -22.60 -33.24
N ALA A 439 0.34 -22.89 -34.37
CA ALA A 439 0.12 -24.16 -35.08
C ALA A 439 0.39 -25.36 -34.15
N ASP A 440 -0.29 -26.48 -34.40
CA ASP A 440 -0.07 -27.71 -33.63
C ASP A 440 1.40 -28.10 -33.61
N HIS A 441 1.87 -28.54 -32.44
CA HIS A 441 3.27 -28.93 -32.20
C HIS A 441 4.31 -27.80 -32.38
N CYS A 442 3.89 -26.54 -32.38
CA CYS A 442 4.78 -25.38 -32.32
C CYS A 442 5.05 -24.94 -30.87
N THR A 443 6.26 -24.45 -30.59
CA THR A 443 6.64 -23.85 -29.30
C THR A 443 6.56 -22.33 -29.32
N GLU A 444 6.87 -21.70 -30.46
CA GLU A 444 6.89 -20.25 -30.60
C GLU A 444 6.42 -19.82 -32.00
N CYS A 445 5.44 -18.90 -32.06
CA CYS A 445 4.87 -18.38 -33.31
C CYS A 445 4.78 -16.86 -33.32
N SER A 446 5.66 -16.20 -32.58
CA SER A 446 5.69 -14.74 -32.42
C SER A 446 5.81 -14.00 -33.75
N ARG A 447 6.52 -14.56 -34.74
CA ARG A 447 6.69 -13.97 -36.08
C ARG A 447 5.69 -14.51 -37.10
N ALA A 448 5.31 -15.79 -37.00
CA ALA A 448 4.38 -16.46 -37.90
C ALA A 448 2.90 -16.12 -37.62
N GLY A 449 2.60 -15.64 -36.41
CA GLY A 449 1.26 -15.31 -35.95
C GLY A 449 0.40 -16.56 -35.64
N ALA A 450 -0.86 -16.31 -35.26
CA ALA A 450 -1.81 -17.36 -34.86
C ALA A 450 -1.94 -18.46 -35.93
N GLY A 451 -1.89 -19.72 -35.52
CA GLY A 451 -1.94 -20.88 -36.43
C GLY A 451 -0.72 -21.07 -37.34
N GLY A 452 0.38 -20.34 -37.11
CA GLY A 452 1.69 -20.58 -37.75
C GLY A 452 2.75 -21.02 -36.74
N CYS A 453 3.96 -21.29 -37.23
CA CYS A 453 5.14 -21.57 -36.40
C CYS A 453 6.39 -20.86 -36.92
N ASP A 454 7.22 -20.36 -36.01
CA ASP A 454 8.49 -19.75 -36.38
C ASP A 454 9.51 -20.82 -36.84
N HIS A 455 10.50 -20.43 -37.64
CA HIS A 455 11.51 -21.36 -38.16
C HIS A 455 12.27 -22.03 -37.01
N GLU A 456 12.44 -23.36 -37.06
CA GLU A 456 13.10 -24.17 -36.01
C GLU A 456 12.42 -24.15 -34.63
N LYS A 457 11.17 -23.69 -34.54
CA LYS A 457 10.40 -23.64 -33.28
C LYS A 457 9.32 -24.71 -33.20
N CYS A 458 9.52 -25.82 -33.89
CA CYS A 458 8.71 -27.02 -33.71
C CYS A 458 9.18 -27.82 -32.49
N LYS A 459 8.27 -28.57 -31.87
CA LYS A 459 8.60 -29.52 -30.81
C LYS A 459 9.50 -30.64 -31.35
N GLU A 460 10.28 -31.27 -30.48
CA GLU A 460 11.15 -32.41 -30.84
C GLU A 460 10.36 -33.49 -31.61
N GLY A 461 10.97 -34.02 -32.68
CA GLY A 461 10.33 -34.97 -33.58
C GLY A 461 9.44 -34.34 -34.66
N PHE A 462 9.40 -33.00 -34.75
CA PHE A 462 8.69 -32.26 -35.79
C PHE A 462 9.60 -31.24 -36.50
N GLY A 463 9.39 -31.07 -37.80
CA GLY A 463 10.09 -30.11 -38.65
C GLY A 463 9.13 -29.09 -39.28
N THR A 464 9.68 -27.98 -39.77
CA THR A 464 8.89 -26.91 -40.38
C THR A 464 8.52 -27.22 -41.83
N ALA A 465 7.24 -27.12 -42.17
CA ALA A 465 6.74 -27.26 -43.53
C ALA A 465 5.74 -26.15 -43.85
N LYS A 466 5.61 -25.74 -45.13
CA LYS A 466 4.56 -24.81 -45.55
C LYS A 466 3.25 -25.57 -45.74
N ALA A 467 2.18 -25.12 -45.10
CA ALA A 467 0.83 -25.60 -45.34
C ALA A 467 -0.14 -24.46 -45.55
N TYR A 468 -1.19 -24.74 -46.31
CA TYR A 468 -2.28 -23.79 -46.53
C TYR A 468 -3.21 -23.82 -45.31
N VAL A 469 -3.27 -22.70 -44.58
CA VAL A 469 -4.11 -22.58 -43.37
C VAL A 469 -5.29 -21.67 -43.67
N LEU A 470 -6.51 -22.19 -43.46
CA LEU A 470 -7.75 -21.43 -43.59
C LEU A 470 -7.94 -20.54 -42.35
N PRO A 471 -8.26 -19.24 -42.49
CA PRO A 471 -8.48 -18.35 -41.36
C PRO A 471 -9.80 -18.68 -40.65
N ASP A 472 -9.75 -18.85 -39.33
CA ASP A 472 -10.90 -19.29 -38.55
C ASP A 472 -11.91 -18.17 -38.19
N LYS A 473 -11.58 -16.91 -38.49
CA LYS A 473 -12.25 -15.75 -37.87
C LYS A 473 -13.38 -15.08 -38.67
N HIS A 474 -13.69 -15.47 -39.89
CA HIS A 474 -14.79 -14.83 -40.63
C HIS A 474 -15.58 -15.79 -41.52
N ALA A 475 -16.89 -15.88 -41.27
CA ALA A 475 -17.85 -16.62 -42.09
C ALA A 475 -17.85 -16.16 -43.57
N LEU A 476 -17.49 -14.90 -43.84
CA LEU A 476 -17.33 -14.37 -45.20
C LEU A 476 -16.04 -14.84 -45.90
N THR A 477 -14.92 -14.94 -45.18
CA THR A 477 -13.63 -15.40 -45.73
C THR A 477 -13.62 -16.91 -45.96
N ARG A 478 -14.34 -17.66 -45.12
CA ARG A 478 -14.59 -19.09 -45.29
C ARG A 478 -15.40 -19.40 -46.56
N ALA A 479 -16.25 -18.48 -47.02
CA ALA A 479 -17.02 -18.59 -48.26
C ALA A 479 -16.21 -18.20 -49.53
N LEU A 480 -15.10 -17.47 -49.40
CA LEU A 480 -14.28 -16.97 -50.52
C LEU A 480 -12.99 -17.78 -50.75
N GLY A 481 -12.65 -18.75 -49.90
CA GLY A 481 -11.49 -19.64 -50.10
C GLY A 481 -10.13 -18.94 -50.08
N LEU A 482 -10.01 -17.79 -49.40
CA LEU A 482 -8.77 -17.00 -49.30
C LEU A 482 -8.00 -17.37 -48.02
N GLY A 483 -7.26 -18.49 -48.05
CA GLY A 483 -6.25 -18.86 -47.05
C GLY A 483 -4.85 -18.37 -47.37
N THR A 484 -3.97 -18.41 -46.37
CA THR A 484 -2.56 -18.00 -46.50
C THR A 484 -1.64 -19.18 -46.20
N PHE A 485 -0.54 -19.30 -46.94
CA PHE A 485 0.50 -20.28 -46.63
C PHE A 485 1.22 -19.86 -45.35
N LYS A 486 1.18 -20.71 -44.33
CA LYS A 486 1.91 -20.54 -43.07
C LYS A 486 2.84 -21.73 -42.83
N ASN A 487 3.89 -21.49 -42.08
CA ASN A 487 4.76 -22.55 -41.59
C ASN A 487 4.00 -23.33 -40.50
N VAL A 488 3.95 -24.65 -40.62
CA VAL A 488 3.36 -25.58 -39.66
C VAL A 488 4.36 -26.69 -39.34
N CYS A 489 4.17 -27.37 -38.21
CA CYS A 489 5.03 -28.46 -37.81
C CYS A 489 4.50 -29.80 -38.35
N LYS A 490 5.37 -30.55 -39.03
CA LYS A 490 5.09 -31.90 -39.55
C LYS A 490 6.01 -32.93 -38.89
N PRO A 491 5.55 -34.17 -38.67
CA PRO A 491 6.36 -35.19 -38.01
C PRO A 491 7.57 -35.60 -38.86
N CYS A 492 8.67 -35.95 -38.19
CA CYS A 492 9.85 -36.52 -38.83
C CYS A 492 9.65 -38.01 -39.15
N THR A 493 10.31 -38.51 -40.20
CA THR A 493 10.43 -39.96 -40.45
C THR A 493 11.09 -40.63 -39.26
N ASN A 494 10.42 -41.62 -38.65
CA ASN A 494 10.84 -42.26 -37.40
C ASN A 494 10.98 -41.27 -36.22
N HIS A 495 9.95 -40.42 -36.03
CA HIS A 495 9.89 -39.32 -35.04
C HIS A 495 10.35 -39.68 -33.61
N GLN A 496 10.30 -40.95 -33.19
CA GLN A 496 10.76 -41.38 -31.88
C GLN A 496 12.28 -41.27 -31.71
N ASN A 497 13.05 -41.43 -32.79
CA ASN A 497 14.52 -41.46 -32.75
C ASN A 497 15.16 -40.24 -33.44
N CYS A 498 14.35 -39.30 -33.92
CA CYS A 498 14.78 -38.11 -34.65
C CYS A 498 14.45 -36.84 -33.85
N THR A 499 15.45 -36.03 -33.55
CA THR A 499 15.28 -34.77 -32.80
C THR A 499 14.96 -33.60 -33.71
N ARG A 500 15.53 -33.56 -34.93
CA ARG A 500 15.33 -32.47 -35.90
C ARG A 500 15.23 -33.01 -37.33
N CYS A 501 14.26 -32.52 -38.09
CA CYS A 501 14.10 -32.78 -39.52
C CYS A 501 13.78 -31.47 -40.27
N ASP A 502 14.11 -31.41 -41.55
CA ASP A 502 13.79 -30.27 -42.41
C ASP A 502 13.52 -30.73 -43.85
N ARG A 503 12.93 -29.86 -44.66
CA ARG A 503 12.65 -30.15 -46.07
C ARG A 503 13.96 -30.13 -46.89
N PRO A 504 14.19 -31.10 -47.79
CA PRO A 504 15.28 -31.01 -48.76
C PRO A 504 15.03 -29.87 -49.77
N GLU A 505 16.05 -29.05 -50.04
CA GLU A 505 15.95 -27.80 -50.83
C GLU A 505 15.50 -27.98 -52.30
N ASN A 506 15.41 -29.22 -52.81
CA ASN A 506 15.30 -29.50 -54.25
C ASN A 506 13.99 -30.15 -54.74
N GLU A 507 12.97 -30.34 -53.90
CA GLU A 507 11.70 -30.91 -54.37
C GLU A 507 10.55 -29.91 -54.31
N GLY A 508 9.76 -29.88 -55.38
CA GLY A 508 8.59 -29.03 -55.56
C GLY A 508 7.42 -29.39 -54.64
N GLU A 509 6.41 -28.54 -54.68
CA GLU A 509 5.26 -28.49 -53.78
C GLU A 509 4.42 -29.79 -53.80
N SER A 510 4.76 -30.78 -52.96
CA SER A 510 3.89 -31.95 -52.73
C SER A 510 4.07 -32.56 -51.33
N SER A 511 2.98 -32.52 -50.54
CA SER A 511 2.40 -33.63 -49.76
C SER A 511 3.29 -34.72 -49.12
N LEU A 512 4.51 -34.44 -48.67
CA LEU A 512 5.25 -35.39 -47.83
C LEU A 512 4.59 -35.44 -46.44
N GLU A 513 4.08 -36.61 -46.05
CA GLU A 513 3.50 -36.84 -44.72
C GLU A 513 4.57 -36.85 -43.62
N GLU A 514 5.82 -37.18 -43.95
CA GLU A 514 6.97 -37.23 -43.04
C GLU A 514 8.23 -36.55 -43.64
N LEU A 515 9.02 -35.88 -42.79
CA LEU A 515 10.25 -35.16 -43.18
C LEU A 515 11.53 -35.96 -42.86
N PRO A 516 12.58 -35.94 -43.71
CA PRO A 516 13.83 -36.69 -43.48
C PRO A 516 14.59 -36.16 -42.26
N CYS A 517 15.15 -37.07 -41.47
CA CYS A 517 15.85 -36.70 -40.26
C CYS A 517 17.22 -36.06 -40.55
N LEU A 518 17.53 -34.97 -39.85
CA LEU A 518 18.83 -34.29 -39.86
C LEU A 518 19.64 -34.57 -38.59
N GLN A 519 18.97 -34.78 -37.46
CA GLN A 519 19.62 -35.00 -36.17
C GLN A 519 18.90 -36.11 -35.39
N CYS A 520 19.67 -37.10 -34.95
CA CYS A 520 19.15 -38.25 -34.21
C CYS A 520 19.17 -38.04 -32.71
N GLN A 521 18.33 -38.81 -32.01
CA GLN A 521 18.36 -38.90 -30.55
C GLN A 521 19.61 -39.64 -30.07
N ALA A 522 19.99 -39.45 -28.81
CA ALA A 522 21.14 -40.11 -28.19
C ALA A 522 21.11 -41.65 -28.38
N SER A 523 22.26 -42.24 -28.66
CA SER A 523 22.52 -43.65 -29.03
C SER A 523 22.18 -44.01 -30.48
N PHE A 524 21.77 -43.06 -31.32
CA PHE A 524 21.52 -43.27 -32.76
C PHE A 524 22.41 -42.36 -33.64
N GLY A 525 22.95 -42.93 -34.71
CA GLY A 525 23.68 -42.23 -35.77
C GLY A 525 22.84 -42.06 -37.02
N LEU A 526 23.13 -41.01 -37.79
CA LEU A 526 22.42 -40.70 -39.03
C LEU A 526 22.98 -41.53 -40.19
N GLN A 527 22.10 -42.29 -40.87
CA GLN A 527 22.44 -43.01 -42.10
C GLN A 527 21.33 -42.80 -43.14
N ASN A 528 21.65 -42.14 -44.26
CA ASN A 528 20.71 -41.83 -45.37
C ASN A 528 19.37 -41.22 -44.91
N GLY A 529 19.39 -40.22 -44.03
CA GLY A 529 18.16 -39.55 -43.54
C GLY A 529 17.36 -40.33 -42.49
N THR A 530 17.87 -41.48 -42.03
CA THR A 530 17.25 -42.31 -40.98
C THR A 530 18.19 -42.55 -39.81
N CYS A 531 17.64 -42.56 -38.60
CA CYS A 531 18.40 -42.81 -37.37
C CYS A 531 18.50 -44.30 -37.04
N ARG A 532 19.74 -44.80 -36.90
CA ARG A 532 20.05 -46.20 -36.56
C ARG A 532 20.95 -46.27 -35.33
N PRO A 533 20.85 -47.31 -34.48
CA PRO A 533 21.64 -47.40 -33.26
C PRO A 533 23.14 -47.45 -33.54
N CYS A 534 23.95 -46.79 -32.72
CA CYS A 534 25.42 -46.78 -32.84
C CYS A 534 25.99 -48.20 -32.69
N SER A 535 27.05 -48.54 -33.44
CA SER A 535 27.69 -49.87 -33.35
C SER A 535 28.66 -50.03 -32.18
N ILE A 536 29.10 -48.92 -31.57
CA ILE A 536 29.98 -48.92 -30.39
C ILE A 536 29.12 -48.96 -29.12
N GLU A 537 29.38 -49.93 -28.24
CA GLU A 537 28.71 -50.04 -26.94
C GLU A 537 28.99 -48.82 -26.06
N ASP A 538 27.95 -48.37 -25.34
CA ASP A 538 27.96 -47.18 -24.49
C ASP A 538 28.33 -45.87 -25.19
N CYS A 539 28.16 -45.81 -26.52
CA CYS A 539 28.24 -44.58 -27.28
C CYS A 539 26.92 -43.80 -27.24
N GLN A 540 26.98 -42.52 -26.85
CA GLN A 540 25.84 -41.60 -26.81
C GLN A 540 25.64 -40.87 -28.14
N MET A 541 26.71 -40.52 -28.86
CA MET A 541 26.63 -39.89 -30.18
C MET A 541 27.68 -40.50 -31.10
N CYS A 542 27.28 -40.94 -32.29
CA CYS A 542 28.18 -41.50 -33.30
C CYS A 542 28.16 -40.71 -34.61
N ASP A 543 29.34 -40.60 -35.23
CA ASP A 543 29.49 -40.12 -36.61
C ASP A 543 29.32 -41.31 -37.56
N GLY A 544 28.19 -41.35 -38.26
CA GLY A 544 27.71 -42.56 -38.93
C GLY A 544 27.47 -43.69 -37.92
N LEU A 545 28.01 -44.89 -38.19
CA LEU A 545 27.84 -46.08 -37.33
C LEU A 545 29.12 -46.46 -36.54
N LEU A 546 30.30 -45.99 -36.97
CA LEU A 546 31.60 -46.56 -36.58
C LEU A 546 32.49 -45.63 -35.74
N GLY A 547 32.22 -44.32 -35.69
CA GLY A 547 32.96 -43.38 -34.84
C GLY A 547 32.09 -42.93 -33.66
N CYS A 548 32.61 -42.94 -32.43
CA CYS A 548 31.92 -42.41 -31.26
C CYS A 548 32.41 -41.00 -30.94
N LEU A 549 31.54 -40.00 -31.14
CA LEU A 549 31.81 -38.60 -30.82
C LEU A 549 31.68 -38.33 -29.32
N GLU A 550 30.72 -38.98 -28.66
CA GLU A 550 30.48 -38.82 -27.23
C GLU A 550 30.00 -40.14 -26.61
N CYS A 551 30.64 -40.58 -25.52
CA CYS A 551 30.22 -41.74 -24.75
C CYS A 551 29.11 -41.38 -23.75
N ARG A 552 28.35 -42.39 -23.29
CA ARG A 552 27.36 -42.24 -22.22
C ARG A 552 27.99 -41.66 -20.95
N PRO A 553 27.19 -41.01 -20.07
CA PRO A 553 27.67 -40.56 -18.77
C PRO A 553 28.35 -41.70 -18.03
N ARG A 554 29.42 -41.40 -17.28
CA ARG A 554 30.32 -42.39 -16.64
C ARG A 554 31.23 -43.18 -17.59
N PHE A 555 31.32 -42.83 -18.86
CA PHE A 555 32.29 -43.39 -19.80
C PHE A 555 33.07 -42.29 -20.51
N THR A 556 34.29 -42.61 -20.96
CA THR A 556 35.17 -41.72 -21.73
C THR A 556 35.73 -42.45 -22.95
N THR A 557 35.98 -41.70 -24.02
CA THR A 557 36.48 -42.23 -25.29
C THR A 557 37.93 -42.68 -25.12
N HIS A 558 38.22 -43.92 -25.51
CA HIS A 558 39.55 -44.49 -25.55
C HIS A 558 39.82 -45.07 -26.93
N THR A 559 40.93 -44.67 -27.56
CA THR A 559 41.34 -45.19 -28.86
C THR A 559 42.33 -46.31 -28.64
N ARG A 560 42.01 -47.51 -29.12
CA ARG A 560 42.88 -48.68 -29.02
C ARG A 560 44.02 -48.56 -30.03
N SER A 561 45.10 -49.31 -29.80
CA SER A 561 46.30 -49.31 -30.65
C SER A 561 46.06 -49.75 -32.10
N ASP A 562 44.92 -50.35 -32.40
CA ASP A 562 44.46 -50.76 -33.73
C ASP A 562 43.63 -49.67 -34.46
N GLY A 563 43.45 -48.50 -33.84
CA GLY A 563 42.66 -47.39 -34.39
C GLY A 563 41.16 -47.47 -34.11
N THR A 564 40.67 -48.48 -33.39
CA THR A 564 39.26 -48.60 -33.01
C THR A 564 38.93 -47.75 -31.78
N GLN A 565 37.75 -47.12 -31.76
CA GLN A 565 37.25 -46.33 -30.63
C GLN A 565 36.37 -47.18 -29.70
N GLN A 566 36.58 -47.06 -28.40
CA GLN A 566 35.77 -47.72 -27.37
C GLN A 566 35.46 -46.75 -26.22
N CYS A 567 34.30 -46.89 -25.59
CA CYS A 567 33.95 -46.16 -24.37
C CYS A 567 34.37 -46.97 -23.13
N LEU A 568 35.24 -46.41 -22.30
CA LEU A 568 35.71 -47.03 -21.04
C LEU A 568 35.14 -46.30 -19.84
N SER A 569 34.82 -47.03 -18.77
CA SER A 569 34.15 -46.47 -17.59
C SER A 569 35.08 -45.55 -16.76
N CYS A 570 34.46 -44.56 -16.12
CA CYS A 570 35.07 -43.68 -15.14
C CYS A 570 35.29 -44.39 -13.79
N ALA A 571 35.99 -43.74 -12.86
CA ALA A 571 36.06 -44.22 -11.48
C ALA A 571 34.64 -44.39 -10.88
N GLY A 572 34.47 -45.31 -9.91
CA GLY A 572 33.19 -45.48 -9.22
C GLY A 572 32.68 -44.17 -8.58
N ASN A 573 31.37 -43.96 -8.63
CA ASN A 573 30.66 -42.76 -8.12
C ASN A 573 31.10 -41.45 -8.80
N CYS A 574 31.51 -41.53 -10.07
CA CYS A 574 31.93 -40.40 -10.90
C CYS A 574 30.95 -40.19 -12.07
N THR A 575 30.55 -38.95 -12.31
CA THR A 575 29.68 -38.52 -13.40
C THR A 575 30.42 -38.25 -14.72
N SER A 576 31.70 -37.83 -14.66
CA SER A 576 32.53 -37.51 -15.83
C SER A 576 34.02 -37.77 -15.62
N CYS A 577 34.68 -38.34 -16.63
CA CYS A 577 36.12 -38.59 -16.67
C CYS A 577 36.75 -38.23 -18.03
N LYS A 578 36.19 -37.22 -18.69
CA LYS A 578 36.63 -36.75 -20.02
C LYS A 578 38.07 -36.23 -19.98
N THR A 579 38.46 -35.54 -18.91
CA THR A 579 39.80 -34.96 -18.75
C THR A 579 40.75 -35.85 -17.96
N ALA A 580 40.23 -36.62 -17.00
CA ALA A 580 41.01 -37.47 -16.11
C ALA A 580 41.36 -38.83 -16.73
N GLY A 581 40.61 -39.25 -17.76
CA GLY A 581 40.77 -40.53 -18.43
C GLY A 581 40.07 -41.70 -17.71
N PRO A 582 40.13 -42.89 -18.30
CA PRO A 582 39.42 -44.07 -17.79
C PRO A 582 39.85 -44.44 -16.37
N GLY A 583 38.90 -44.86 -15.54
CA GLY A 583 39.14 -45.22 -14.14
C GLY A 583 39.50 -44.06 -13.20
N ARG A 584 39.39 -42.82 -13.64
CA ARG A 584 39.59 -41.60 -12.83
C ARG A 584 38.37 -40.69 -12.92
N CYS A 585 38.36 -39.59 -12.16
CA CYS A 585 37.27 -38.62 -12.15
C CYS A 585 37.76 -37.18 -12.39
N ASP A 586 36.99 -36.40 -13.15
CA ASP A 586 37.25 -34.98 -13.43
C ASP A 586 37.10 -34.12 -12.16
N SER A 587 37.49 -32.85 -12.22
CA SER A 587 37.24 -31.89 -11.11
C SER A 587 35.75 -31.65 -10.99
N ASP A 588 35.21 -31.83 -9.78
CA ASP A 588 33.79 -31.66 -9.45
C ASP A 588 32.82 -32.62 -10.14
N ALA A 589 33.33 -33.72 -10.68
CA ALA A 589 32.53 -34.75 -11.36
C ALA A 589 32.17 -35.95 -10.47
N CYS A 590 32.15 -35.78 -9.14
CA CYS A 590 31.63 -36.82 -8.25
C CYS A 590 30.11 -36.74 -8.15
N GLU A 591 29.45 -37.88 -7.94
CA GLU A 591 28.00 -37.93 -7.71
C GLU A 591 27.60 -37.19 -6.42
N GLU A 592 26.34 -36.75 -6.33
CA GLU A 592 25.82 -36.13 -5.10
C GLU A 592 26.03 -37.07 -3.90
N GLY A 593 26.55 -36.53 -2.80
CA GLY A 593 26.96 -37.32 -1.64
C GLY A 593 28.36 -37.93 -1.73
N PHE A 594 29.16 -37.58 -2.74
CA PHE A 594 30.57 -37.98 -2.86
C PHE A 594 31.51 -36.77 -3.08
N ALA A 595 32.77 -36.90 -2.61
CA ALA A 595 33.82 -35.92 -2.82
C ALA A 595 35.11 -36.57 -3.34
N ARG A 596 35.87 -35.79 -4.13
CA ARG A 596 37.13 -36.23 -4.71
C ARG A 596 38.21 -36.40 -3.62
N GLY A 597 38.90 -37.54 -3.64
CA GLY A 597 39.99 -37.86 -2.73
C GLY A 597 41.27 -37.07 -3.03
N ASN A 598 41.98 -36.68 -1.95
CA ASN A 598 43.29 -36.03 -2.01
C ASN A 598 44.31 -36.80 -1.15
N GLY A 599 45.48 -37.12 -1.71
CA GLY A 599 46.65 -37.64 -0.99
C GLY A 599 46.45 -39.00 -0.31
N LYS A 600 45.84 -38.99 0.88
CA LYS A 600 45.57 -40.18 1.73
C LYS A 600 44.41 -41.04 1.21
N TYR A 601 43.47 -40.41 0.50
CA TYR A 601 42.38 -41.03 -0.23
C TYR A 601 42.73 -40.86 -1.71
N GLY A 602 42.67 -41.93 -2.51
CA GLY A 602 43.24 -41.98 -3.87
C GLY A 602 42.97 -40.72 -4.70
N ILE A 603 43.99 -40.25 -5.42
CA ILE A 603 43.89 -39.06 -6.27
C ILE A 603 42.91 -39.35 -7.42
N ASN A 604 41.93 -38.47 -7.61
CA ASN A 604 40.91 -38.53 -8.67
C ASN A 604 39.91 -39.70 -8.54
N THR A 605 39.64 -40.19 -7.32
CA THR A 605 38.53 -41.10 -7.02
C THR A 605 37.51 -40.45 -6.07
N CYS A 606 36.24 -40.85 -6.15
CA CYS A 606 35.15 -40.27 -5.37
C CYS A 606 34.83 -41.13 -4.14
N TYR A 607 34.77 -40.50 -2.97
CA TYR A 607 34.50 -41.11 -1.67
C TYR A 607 33.25 -40.51 -1.04
N GLN A 608 32.47 -41.34 -0.33
CA GLN A 608 31.20 -40.93 0.27
C GLN A 608 31.38 -39.84 1.33
N CYS A 609 30.45 -38.89 1.37
CA CYS A 609 30.37 -37.88 2.41
C CYS A 609 30.14 -38.51 3.80
N PRO A 610 30.48 -37.79 4.88
CA PRO A 610 30.12 -38.21 6.24
C PRO A 610 28.61 -38.46 6.39
N PRO A 611 28.19 -39.31 7.33
CA PRO A 611 26.77 -39.55 7.58
C PRO A 611 26.04 -38.23 7.89
N HIS A 612 24.81 -38.12 7.39
CA HIS A 612 23.93 -36.95 7.54
C HIS A 612 24.43 -35.67 6.87
N CYS A 613 25.36 -35.78 5.93
CA CYS A 613 25.85 -34.68 5.12
C CYS A 613 25.31 -34.78 3.68
N LYS A 614 24.62 -33.73 3.22
CA LYS A 614 24.11 -33.61 1.85
C LYS A 614 25.21 -33.38 0.82
N SER A 615 26.25 -32.62 1.18
CA SER A 615 27.36 -32.29 0.27
C SER A 615 28.68 -32.04 0.98
N CYS A 616 29.75 -32.65 0.45
CA CYS A 616 31.12 -32.56 0.94
C CYS A 616 32.14 -32.22 -0.16
N ASN A 617 31.68 -31.79 -1.35
CA ASN A 617 32.54 -31.58 -2.51
C ASN A 617 33.66 -30.55 -2.28
N VAL A 618 33.42 -29.51 -1.47
CA VAL A 618 34.40 -28.48 -1.13
C VAL A 618 35.29 -28.91 0.02
N SER A 619 34.69 -29.46 1.09
CA SER A 619 35.43 -29.83 2.31
C SER A 619 36.27 -31.11 2.16
N GLY A 620 35.98 -31.92 1.13
CA GLY A 620 36.63 -33.20 0.87
C GLY A 620 36.05 -34.36 1.69
N PRO A 621 36.51 -35.59 1.43
CA PRO A 621 36.01 -36.78 2.13
C PRO A 621 36.25 -36.70 3.64
N GLY A 622 35.24 -37.08 4.42
CA GLY A 622 35.30 -37.05 5.88
C GLY A 622 34.90 -35.72 6.52
N LYS A 623 34.55 -34.69 5.74
CA LYS A 623 34.05 -33.40 6.22
C LYS A 623 32.81 -32.97 5.44
N CYS A 624 31.89 -32.26 6.07
CA CYS A 624 30.71 -31.70 5.44
C CYS A 624 30.94 -30.24 5.03
N ASN A 625 30.22 -29.77 4.02
CA ASN A 625 30.17 -28.35 3.72
C ASN A 625 29.30 -27.61 4.75
N GLU A 626 29.60 -26.33 4.97
CA GLU A 626 28.84 -25.49 5.89
C GLU A 626 27.35 -25.40 5.47
N GLY A 627 26.44 -25.67 6.41
CA GLY A 627 24.99 -25.63 6.18
C GLY A 627 24.41 -26.77 5.32
N GLN A 628 25.21 -27.76 4.92
CA GLN A 628 24.79 -28.88 4.08
C GLN A 628 24.46 -30.16 4.88
N CYS A 629 23.92 -30.03 6.09
CA CYS A 629 23.46 -31.17 6.87
C CYS A 629 22.01 -31.55 6.51
N GLU A 630 21.65 -32.82 6.74
CA GLU A 630 20.26 -33.31 6.68
C GLU A 630 19.37 -32.58 7.69
N GLU A 631 18.05 -32.55 7.42
CA GLU A 631 17.10 -32.00 8.40
C GLU A 631 17.21 -32.79 9.71
N GLY A 632 17.18 -32.09 10.84
CA GLY A 632 17.44 -32.67 12.16
C GLY A 632 18.92 -32.79 12.53
N TYR A 633 19.84 -32.31 11.68
CA TYR A 633 21.27 -32.24 11.98
C TYR A 633 21.81 -30.82 11.78
N MET A 634 22.72 -30.40 12.66
CA MET A 634 23.40 -29.11 12.56
C MET A 634 24.88 -29.29 12.21
N TYR A 635 25.42 -28.28 11.52
CA TYR A 635 26.84 -28.21 11.19
C TYR A 635 27.64 -27.83 12.44
N ASP A 636 28.59 -28.69 12.84
CA ASP A 636 29.49 -28.42 13.95
C ASP A 636 30.88 -27.95 13.47
N SER A 637 31.19 -26.68 13.74
CA SER A 637 32.49 -26.06 13.47
C SER A 637 33.47 -26.14 14.66
N SER A 638 33.14 -26.89 15.72
CA SER A 638 33.94 -26.97 16.94
C SER A 638 35.25 -27.73 16.73
N TRP A 639 36.32 -26.98 16.49
CA TRP A 639 37.67 -27.50 16.23
C TRP A 639 38.42 -28.01 17.47
N PHE A 640 37.88 -27.79 18.68
CA PHE A 640 38.54 -28.15 19.94
C PHE A 640 38.14 -29.51 20.53
N LEU A 641 37.05 -30.13 20.07
CA LEU A 641 36.49 -31.35 20.69
C LEU A 641 36.33 -32.54 19.72
N GLY A 642 36.78 -32.42 18.47
CA GLY A 642 36.69 -33.49 17.46
C GLY A 642 37.01 -33.00 16.04
N PRO A 643 36.80 -33.84 15.00
CA PRO A 643 36.97 -33.42 13.61
C PRO A 643 35.95 -32.33 13.27
N ALA A 644 36.44 -31.09 13.12
CA ALA A 644 35.64 -29.94 12.69
C ALA A 644 34.99 -30.21 11.32
N ALA A 645 33.77 -29.70 11.13
CA ALA A 645 32.95 -29.83 9.94
C ALA A 645 32.22 -31.20 9.80
N THR A 646 31.51 -31.64 10.86
CA THR A 646 30.61 -32.80 10.81
C THR A 646 29.18 -32.42 11.20
N CYS A 647 28.20 -33.25 10.81
CA CYS A 647 26.80 -33.03 11.12
C CYS A 647 26.42 -33.72 12.44
N LYS A 648 25.93 -32.97 13.43
CA LYS A 648 25.50 -33.48 14.73
C LYS A 648 23.99 -33.41 14.86
N ALA A 649 23.39 -34.44 15.48
CA ALA A 649 21.95 -34.53 15.65
C ALA A 649 21.40 -33.44 16.57
N CYS A 650 20.24 -32.90 16.19
CA CYS A 650 19.39 -32.07 17.03
C CYS A 650 18.60 -32.93 18.03
N SER A 651 17.83 -32.30 18.93
CA SER A 651 16.88 -33.05 19.75
C SER A 651 15.86 -33.78 18.88
N ALA A 652 15.28 -34.88 19.37
CA ALA A 652 14.21 -35.58 18.66
C ALA A 652 13.07 -34.64 18.25
N HIS A 653 12.49 -34.87 17.07
CA HIS A 653 11.39 -34.08 16.49
C HIS A 653 11.70 -32.60 16.22
N CYS A 654 12.99 -32.27 16.04
CA CYS A 654 13.45 -30.95 15.69
C CYS A 654 13.99 -30.91 14.25
N ARG A 655 13.54 -29.95 13.45
CA ARG A 655 13.98 -29.77 12.05
C ARG A 655 15.36 -29.10 11.94
N ALA A 656 15.69 -28.20 12.86
CA ALA A 656 16.96 -27.48 12.88
C ALA A 656 17.28 -26.95 14.29
N CYS A 657 18.57 -26.95 14.66
CA CYS A 657 19.04 -26.52 15.97
C CYS A 657 20.32 -25.69 15.90
N SER A 658 20.53 -24.82 16.89
CA SER A 658 21.73 -23.99 17.02
C SER A 658 22.80 -24.61 17.92
N ALA A 659 22.42 -25.61 18.73
CA ALA A 659 23.32 -26.38 19.56
C ALA A 659 22.93 -27.87 19.51
N PRO A 660 23.90 -28.80 19.58
CA PRO A 660 23.63 -30.23 19.48
C PRO A 660 22.68 -30.65 20.60
N GLY A 661 21.68 -31.47 20.27
CA GLY A 661 20.66 -31.92 21.23
C GLY A 661 19.67 -30.86 21.72
N SER A 662 19.67 -29.65 21.14
CA SER A 662 18.66 -28.60 21.43
C SER A 662 17.66 -28.44 20.28
N CYS A 663 16.59 -27.67 20.49
CA CYS A 663 15.71 -27.16 19.44
C CYS A 663 15.30 -25.72 19.71
N GLY A 664 15.31 -24.89 18.66
CA GLY A 664 14.83 -23.51 18.75
C GLY A 664 13.31 -23.39 18.67
N ALA A 665 12.75 -22.29 19.19
CA ALA A 665 11.33 -21.98 19.05
C ALA A 665 10.93 -21.87 17.57
N GLY A 666 9.86 -22.57 17.18
CA GLY A 666 9.41 -22.60 15.78
C GLY A 666 10.08 -23.66 14.89
N MET A 667 11.04 -24.44 15.42
CA MET A 667 11.80 -25.43 14.65
C MET A 667 11.36 -26.89 14.88
N CYS A 668 10.34 -27.14 15.68
CA CYS A 668 9.77 -28.48 15.84
C CYS A 668 9.10 -28.98 14.54
N GLU A 669 9.04 -30.29 14.37
CA GLU A 669 8.25 -30.97 13.32
C GLU A 669 6.74 -30.70 13.50
N LEU A 670 5.97 -30.86 12.43
CA LEU A 670 4.50 -30.71 12.50
C LEU A 670 3.91 -31.71 13.51
N GLY A 671 3.00 -31.24 14.36
CA GLY A 671 2.45 -32.01 15.48
C GLY A 671 3.30 -32.02 16.75
N PHE A 672 4.44 -31.33 16.77
CA PHE A 672 5.31 -31.17 17.94
C PHE A 672 5.53 -29.70 18.28
N GLY A 673 5.70 -29.40 19.56
CA GLY A 673 5.91 -28.06 20.08
C GLY A 673 6.98 -28.02 21.17
N LEU A 674 7.51 -26.83 21.43
CA LEU A 674 8.63 -26.66 22.34
C LEU A 674 8.19 -26.83 23.81
N GLN A 675 8.84 -27.74 24.54
CA GLN A 675 8.70 -28.00 25.97
C GLN A 675 10.01 -27.66 26.69
N GLY A 676 9.93 -26.83 27.73
CA GLY A 676 11.09 -26.45 28.54
C GLY A 676 12.15 -25.60 27.82
N GLY A 677 11.88 -25.13 26.59
CA GLY A 677 12.77 -24.23 25.84
C GLY A 677 13.80 -24.92 24.93
N GLU A 678 13.99 -26.24 25.06
CA GLU A 678 15.06 -26.96 24.34
C GLU A 678 14.62 -28.29 23.70
N GLN A 679 13.44 -28.83 24.04
CA GLN A 679 12.98 -30.13 23.55
C GLN A 679 11.62 -30.01 22.85
N CYS A 680 11.41 -30.78 21.78
CA CYS A 680 10.11 -30.87 21.12
C CYS A 680 9.32 -32.07 21.65
N SER A 681 8.09 -31.83 22.11
CA SER A 681 7.16 -32.88 22.51
C SER A 681 5.84 -32.77 21.73
N LYS A 682 5.10 -33.87 21.66
CA LYS A 682 3.84 -33.93 20.91
C LYS A 682 2.89 -32.84 21.45
N CYS A 683 2.18 -32.14 20.56
CA CYS A 683 1.21 -31.13 20.95
C CYS A 683 0.25 -31.71 22.01
N ALA A 684 -0.05 -30.91 23.05
CA ALA A 684 -0.91 -31.31 24.16
C ALA A 684 -2.32 -31.73 23.72
N GLU A 685 -2.77 -31.24 22.56
CA GLU A 685 -4.05 -31.58 21.96
C GLU A 685 -3.86 -32.37 20.65
N ASP A 686 -4.43 -33.58 20.58
CA ASP A 686 -4.32 -34.47 19.41
C ASP A 686 -4.92 -33.89 18.12
N SER A 687 -5.87 -32.96 18.25
CA SER A 687 -6.51 -32.29 17.11
C SER A 687 -5.72 -31.07 16.62
N CYS A 688 -4.55 -30.81 17.20
CA CYS A 688 -3.64 -29.74 16.78
C CYS A 688 -2.59 -30.26 15.79
N VAL A 689 -2.42 -29.57 14.67
CA VAL A 689 -1.41 -29.90 13.65
C VAL A 689 -0.16 -29.02 13.79
N ARG A 690 -0.31 -27.83 14.37
CA ARG A 690 0.81 -26.88 14.52
C ARG A 690 0.83 -26.25 15.90
N CYS A 691 1.90 -26.50 16.66
CA CYS A 691 2.13 -25.94 17.99
C CYS A 691 3.60 -25.53 18.20
N ASP A 692 4.28 -25.12 17.11
CA ASP A 692 5.74 -25.00 17.03
C ASP A 692 6.39 -24.10 18.13
N LYS A 693 5.64 -23.14 18.69
CA LYS A 693 6.14 -22.23 19.74
C LYS A 693 6.05 -22.80 21.14
N SER A 694 5.04 -23.63 21.40
CA SER A 694 4.80 -24.21 22.72
C SER A 694 3.92 -25.43 22.56
N TRP A 695 4.34 -26.55 23.15
CA TRP A 695 3.58 -27.81 23.11
C TRP A 695 2.14 -27.67 23.65
N THR A 696 1.83 -26.66 24.46
CA THR A 696 0.47 -26.41 25.01
C THR A 696 -0.36 -25.42 24.21
N SER A 697 0.22 -24.69 23.25
CA SER A 697 -0.49 -23.64 22.50
C SER A 697 -0.67 -24.06 21.04
N CYS A 698 -1.91 -24.35 20.66
CA CYS A 698 -2.22 -24.71 19.28
C CYS A 698 -2.36 -23.47 18.39
N GLU A 699 -1.60 -23.43 17.29
CA GLU A 699 -1.68 -22.39 16.27
C GLU A 699 -2.55 -22.80 15.07
N GLN A 700 -2.69 -24.10 14.84
CA GLN A 700 -3.52 -24.62 13.74
C GLN A 700 -4.13 -25.98 14.06
N CYS A 701 -5.46 -26.06 13.99
CA CYS A 701 -6.21 -27.31 14.14
C CYS A 701 -6.17 -28.17 12.87
N ALA A 702 -6.40 -29.48 13.05
CA ALA A 702 -6.55 -30.43 11.96
C ALA A 702 -7.76 -30.12 11.06
N VAL A 703 -7.72 -30.62 9.82
CA VAL A 703 -8.85 -30.45 8.89
C VAL A 703 -10.11 -31.08 9.50
N GLY A 704 -11.21 -30.32 9.52
CA GLY A 704 -12.45 -30.70 10.20
C GLY A 704 -12.55 -30.26 11.67
N TYR A 705 -11.54 -29.55 12.17
CA TYR A 705 -11.52 -28.90 13.48
C TYR A 705 -11.27 -27.40 13.34
N GLY A 706 -11.75 -26.61 14.28
CA GLY A 706 -11.53 -25.17 14.37
C GLY A 706 -11.50 -24.69 15.82
N PHE A 707 -11.09 -23.46 16.03
CA PHE A 707 -10.90 -22.94 17.38
C PHE A 707 -12.23 -22.75 18.13
N SER A 708 -12.26 -23.22 19.36
CA SER A 708 -13.25 -22.87 20.37
C SER A 708 -13.00 -21.46 20.91
N ILE A 709 -13.98 -20.88 21.59
CA ILE A 709 -13.83 -19.60 22.34
C ILE A 709 -12.68 -19.70 23.36
N THR A 710 -12.38 -20.91 23.83
CA THR A 710 -11.30 -21.25 24.77
C THR A 710 -9.96 -21.57 24.10
N GLN A 711 -9.77 -21.28 22.79
CA GLN A 711 -8.54 -21.58 22.03
C GLN A 711 -8.17 -23.08 21.95
N THR A 712 -9.15 -23.99 22.10
CA THR A 712 -8.99 -25.43 21.90
C THR A 712 -9.59 -25.88 20.57
N CYS A 713 -9.05 -26.94 19.97
CA CYS A 713 -9.51 -27.46 18.68
C CYS A 713 -10.75 -28.34 18.82
N LYS A 714 -11.93 -27.78 18.48
CA LYS A 714 -13.20 -28.53 18.46
C LYS A 714 -13.61 -28.88 17.03
N LYS A 715 -14.31 -30.01 16.89
CA LYS A 715 -14.84 -30.47 15.60
C LYS A 715 -15.76 -29.41 15.00
N CYS A 716 -15.59 -29.14 13.71
CA CYS A 716 -16.44 -28.21 12.98
C CYS A 716 -17.91 -28.65 12.98
N ALA A 717 -18.81 -27.67 12.83
CA ALA A 717 -20.24 -27.91 12.61
C ALA A 717 -20.52 -28.93 11.47
N SER A 718 -21.68 -29.60 11.54
CA SER A 718 -22.08 -30.65 10.58
C SER A 718 -21.96 -30.19 9.12
N ASN A 719 -21.48 -31.08 8.26
CA ASN A 719 -21.29 -30.86 6.82
C ASN A 719 -20.24 -29.80 6.45
N CYS A 720 -19.45 -29.34 7.43
CA CYS A 720 -18.30 -28.49 7.21
C CYS A 720 -17.03 -29.29 6.93
N ARG A 721 -16.22 -28.83 5.95
CA ARG A 721 -14.90 -29.39 5.62
C ARG A 721 -13.76 -28.62 6.30
N ARG A 722 -13.85 -27.29 6.37
CA ARG A 722 -12.93 -26.42 7.11
C ARG A 722 -13.69 -25.33 7.84
N CYS A 723 -13.32 -25.05 9.08
CA CYS A 723 -13.86 -23.96 9.88
C CYS A 723 -12.72 -23.22 10.57
N SER A 724 -12.85 -21.91 10.73
CA SER A 724 -11.90 -21.11 11.52
C SER A 724 -12.25 -21.13 13.00
N GLN A 725 -13.55 -21.14 13.30
CA GLN A 725 -14.12 -21.36 14.63
C GLN A 725 -15.04 -22.58 14.54
N ALA A 726 -15.14 -23.37 15.61
CA ALA A 726 -15.94 -24.61 15.60
C ALA A 726 -17.39 -24.40 15.10
N ASP A 727 -17.98 -23.24 15.40
CA ASP A 727 -19.35 -22.87 15.04
C ASP A 727 -19.50 -22.15 13.68
N ARG A 728 -18.40 -21.79 13.02
CA ARG A 728 -18.42 -21.00 11.78
C ARG A 728 -17.62 -21.67 10.67
N CYS A 729 -18.35 -22.25 9.72
CA CYS A 729 -17.75 -22.92 8.57
C CYS A 729 -17.18 -21.92 7.55
N THR A 730 -16.02 -22.25 6.97
CA THR A 730 -15.42 -21.49 5.86
C THR A 730 -15.52 -22.25 4.55
N HIS A 731 -15.50 -23.59 4.58
CA HIS A 731 -15.72 -24.45 3.42
C HIS A 731 -16.61 -25.63 3.77
N CYS A 732 -17.71 -25.79 3.04
CA CYS A 732 -18.60 -26.94 3.15
C CYS A 732 -18.05 -28.17 2.40
N ARG A 733 -18.55 -29.36 2.74
CA ARG A 733 -18.31 -30.59 1.98
C ARG A 733 -19.07 -30.55 0.64
N ASP A 734 -18.63 -31.35 -0.33
CA ASP A 734 -19.32 -31.52 -1.61
C ASP A 734 -20.81 -31.84 -1.39
N GLY A 735 -21.70 -31.23 -2.19
CA GLY A 735 -23.16 -31.32 -2.01
C GLY A 735 -23.78 -30.32 -1.03
N PHE A 736 -22.98 -29.45 -0.40
CA PHE A 736 -23.47 -28.40 0.52
C PHE A 736 -22.95 -27.01 0.13
N ARG A 737 -23.78 -25.98 0.32
CA ARG A 737 -23.42 -24.57 0.13
C ARG A 737 -23.28 -23.81 1.44
N LEU A 738 -22.40 -22.82 1.45
CA LEU A 738 -22.18 -21.93 2.58
C LEU A 738 -23.25 -20.83 2.61
N THR A 739 -23.86 -20.61 3.77
CA THR A 739 -24.80 -19.51 4.00
C THR A 739 -24.09 -18.26 4.53
N SER A 740 -24.73 -17.09 4.44
CA SER A 740 -24.22 -15.83 5.00
C SER A 740 -23.95 -15.89 6.51
N LYS A 741 -24.61 -16.80 7.22
CA LYS A 741 -24.41 -17.09 8.66
C LYS A 741 -23.28 -18.10 8.94
N GLY A 742 -22.53 -18.54 7.93
CA GLY A 742 -21.42 -19.49 8.10
C GLY A 742 -21.85 -20.95 8.34
N ARG A 743 -23.07 -21.34 7.96
CA ARG A 743 -23.59 -22.71 8.05
C ARG A 743 -23.66 -23.38 6.68
N CYS A 744 -23.50 -24.70 6.64
CA CYS A 744 -23.60 -25.50 5.43
C CYS A 744 -25.02 -26.07 5.26
N VAL A 745 -25.65 -25.77 4.13
CA VAL A 745 -27.00 -26.26 3.77
C VAL A 745 -26.90 -27.10 2.51
N ALA A 746 -27.67 -28.19 2.43
CA ALA A 746 -27.64 -29.09 1.29
C ALA A 746 -28.04 -28.38 -0.01
N CYS A 747 -27.40 -28.76 -1.11
CA CYS A 747 -27.84 -28.42 -2.45
C CYS A 747 -29.05 -29.28 -2.86
N ALA A 748 -29.70 -28.92 -3.97
CA ALA A 748 -30.71 -29.78 -4.59
C ALA A 748 -30.10 -31.14 -4.98
N ASP A 749 -30.94 -32.17 -5.08
CA ASP A 749 -30.51 -33.53 -5.37
C ASP A 749 -29.62 -33.60 -6.63
N GLN A 750 -28.56 -34.41 -6.58
CA GLN A 750 -27.56 -34.57 -7.65
C GLN A 750 -26.68 -33.35 -7.97
N CYS A 751 -26.76 -32.24 -7.22
CA CYS A 751 -25.85 -31.11 -7.40
C CYS A 751 -24.56 -31.22 -6.56
N ARG A 752 -23.39 -31.23 -7.23
CA ARG A 752 -22.07 -31.21 -6.56
C ARG A 752 -21.74 -29.87 -5.89
N SER A 753 -22.25 -28.76 -6.44
CA SER A 753 -22.11 -27.41 -5.87
C SER A 753 -23.29 -26.51 -6.26
N CYS A 754 -23.67 -25.57 -5.40
CA CYS A 754 -24.76 -24.62 -5.66
C CYS A 754 -24.45 -23.24 -5.03
N LYS A 755 -24.89 -22.14 -5.67
CA LYS A 755 -24.69 -20.76 -5.20
C LYS A 755 -25.99 -20.14 -4.69
N VAL A 756 -25.90 -19.15 -3.81
CA VAL A 756 -27.05 -18.35 -3.37
C VAL A 756 -27.31 -17.29 -4.45
N SER A 757 -28.50 -17.32 -5.04
CA SER A 757 -29.00 -16.28 -5.94
C SER A 757 -29.35 -15.01 -5.18
#